data_AF-A4I3U1-F1
#
_entry.id   AF-A4I3U1-F1
#
_cell.length_a   1.000
_cell.length_b   1.000
_cell.length_c   1.000
_cell.angle_alpha   90.00
_cell.angle_beta   90.00
_cell.angle_gamma   90.00
#
_symmetry.space_group_name_H-M   'P 1'
#
loop_
_entity.id
_entity.type
_entity.pdbx_description
1 polymer ?
#
loop_
_entity_poly.entity_id
_entity_poly.type
_entity_poly.pdbx_seq_one_letter_code
_entity_poly.pdbx_strand_id
1 'polypeptide(L)'
;MCNTVMDAYLLVYHLISHPCSNTPLVKVNGKEIWEGQQIMAVYSLQGAIFEKHLLNNVMPAFSQVSNGSTIQTYVRSWRSFLVAVVNIKTVFSSLADKWSLLGLVDNPLDRTEDIALRKWSSVVLTPRMVSQLRKELRALLADERAGHGAPDLSFAVEIKDELSMLPDSNYYRSVVEVDYIRDMCDYCWSKVRGVVESDLFTYAKLCLGLIEEEVKRAERFLTSKDHAVDRLVETLVDDRISAFERGRLSQWLGSIGQRETDEKLQTVFHLLWWSKCKGAPLMEGMFKESVAQHTSTALTGTVRAAGEGTDVYAAVIECFASIIRKYRDVVMTIFDYNGCMLEAMDDGLRCGFTSLRSFNYKKLADRLAAFSNAILGNTGSTKLRLEDVVSVYYFLPDAENAAKDVFLVSYQKHLAKRLLLHHYDEAREQRSMEQLVQIKQSPILFCCRSMLKATTTQSIYVGASSVNGVKVNPALLSRGTWPSLPHTLASSGVSDSVLRQIEGAQRICSTRRHGQRIEFSAPYSSAVIRMLRPAGSTAAGDSVQLKVSFLQMCIIDHFNAKSQCTVQELCESLQVSEVECAFALNPLVSATVLKLSGAMEPSSIVSLGPCDSSIGDVINVMPLEFHSFAHRVVVKSHEQRTLQSAAKANPQRMESQVVHTLKQSGSKTAEELMKFLTSAMQPLIVSRGELKRVLEKLIERGLLVRDDSQRKFVYSP
;
A
#
# COMPACT_ATOMS: atom_id res chain seq x y z
N MET A 1 -47.97 -22.84 59.69
CA MET A 1 -47.60 -23.30 58.33
C MET A 1 -47.43 -22.06 57.48
N CYS A 2 -46.26 -21.83 56.89
CA CYS A 2 -46.10 -20.80 55.86
C CYS A 2 -46.78 -21.30 54.59
N ASN A 3 -47.82 -20.60 54.11
CA ASN A 3 -48.56 -20.99 52.91
C ASN A 3 -48.10 -20.19 51.68
N THR A 4 -47.35 -19.10 51.89
CA THR A 4 -46.84 -18.24 50.82
C THR A 4 -45.34 -17.94 51.01
N VAL A 5 -44.67 -17.55 49.91
CA VAL A 5 -43.28 -17.02 49.94
C VAL A 5 -43.17 -15.80 50.87
N MET A 6 -44.25 -15.00 50.94
CA MET A 6 -44.32 -13.82 51.82
C MET A 6 -44.32 -14.21 53.30
N ASP A 7 -45.09 -15.25 53.69
CA ASP A 7 -45.10 -15.74 55.08
C ASP A 7 -43.71 -16.21 55.50
N ALA A 8 -43.01 -16.92 54.60
CA ALA A 8 -41.65 -17.41 54.85
C ALA A 8 -40.65 -16.26 54.97
N TYR A 9 -40.73 -15.25 54.08
CA TYR A 9 -39.92 -14.04 54.15
C TYR A 9 -40.10 -13.30 55.48
N LEU A 10 -41.36 -13.07 55.91
CA LEU A 10 -41.67 -12.40 57.17
C LEU A 10 -41.13 -13.18 58.36
N LEU A 11 -41.24 -14.52 58.34
CA LEU A 11 -40.70 -15.36 59.40
C LEU A 11 -39.18 -15.23 59.51
N VAL A 12 -38.46 -15.28 58.38
CA VAL A 12 -37.00 -15.06 58.36
C VAL A 12 -36.65 -13.65 58.83
N TYR A 13 -37.37 -12.64 58.34
CA TYR A 13 -37.17 -11.24 58.72
C TYR A 13 -37.35 -11.02 60.23
N HIS A 14 -38.39 -11.59 60.84
CA HIS A 14 -38.62 -11.52 62.28
C HIS A 14 -37.54 -12.26 63.06
N LEU A 15 -37.13 -13.44 62.58
CA LEU A 15 -36.09 -14.23 63.20
C LEU A 15 -34.77 -13.44 63.26
N ILE A 16 -34.37 -12.75 62.20
CA ILE A 16 -33.09 -12.00 62.19
C ILE A 16 -33.18 -10.61 62.83
N SER A 17 -34.38 -10.07 63.04
CA SER A 17 -34.58 -8.74 63.63
C SER A 17 -34.67 -8.75 65.16
N HIS A 18 -34.95 -9.91 65.78
CA HIS A 18 -35.10 -10.04 67.23
C HIS A 18 -34.10 -11.05 67.79
N PRO A 19 -33.10 -10.61 68.59
CA PRO A 19 -32.10 -11.49 69.18
C PRO A 19 -32.76 -12.61 69.99
N CYS A 20 -32.53 -13.87 69.61
CA CYS A 20 -32.93 -15.01 70.42
C CYS A 20 -31.91 -15.28 71.53
N SER A 21 -32.37 -15.69 72.70
CA SER A 21 -31.49 -15.97 73.85
C SER A 21 -30.59 -17.20 73.68
N ASN A 22 -30.93 -18.10 72.74
CA ASN A 22 -30.28 -19.40 72.55
C ASN A 22 -29.76 -19.56 71.10
N THR A 23 -29.09 -18.57 70.55
CA THR A 23 -28.51 -18.67 69.20
C THR A 23 -27.30 -19.62 69.21
N PRO A 24 -27.23 -20.63 68.32
CA PRO A 24 -26.06 -21.50 68.24
C PRO A 24 -24.83 -20.68 67.80
N LEU A 25 -23.69 -20.93 68.45
CA LEU A 25 -22.41 -20.33 68.06
C LEU A 25 -22.00 -20.82 66.65
N VAL A 26 -21.84 -19.88 65.72
CA VAL A 26 -21.39 -20.14 64.35
C VAL A 26 -19.98 -19.58 64.17
N LYS A 27 -19.06 -20.42 63.70
CA LYS A 27 -17.72 -20.01 63.28
C LYS A 27 -17.71 -19.70 61.79
N VAL A 28 -17.21 -18.53 61.41
CA VAL A 28 -17.02 -18.12 60.02
C VAL A 28 -15.52 -18.01 59.78
N ASN A 29 -14.97 -18.79 58.85
CA ASN A 29 -13.52 -18.85 58.58
C ASN A 29 -12.67 -19.12 59.85
N GLY A 30 -13.19 -19.93 60.77
CA GLY A 30 -12.55 -20.26 62.04
C GLY A 30 -12.64 -19.16 63.12
N LYS A 31 -13.19 -17.99 62.81
CA LYS A 31 -13.42 -16.90 63.78
C LYS A 31 -14.85 -16.94 64.31
N GLU A 32 -14.99 -16.69 65.60
CA GLU A 32 -16.28 -16.49 66.24
C GLU A 32 -16.74 -15.06 65.99
N ILE A 33 -17.91 -14.92 65.38
CA ILE A 33 -18.57 -13.62 65.22
C ILE A 33 -19.56 -13.51 66.38
N TRP A 34 -19.47 -12.46 67.21
CA TRP A 34 -20.41 -12.22 68.31
C TRP A 34 -21.62 -11.41 67.86
N GLU A 35 -21.39 -10.38 67.05
CA GLU A 35 -22.44 -9.53 66.49
C GLU A 35 -22.98 -10.14 65.18
N GLY A 36 -24.27 -10.50 65.15
CA GLY A 36 -24.87 -11.13 63.98
C GLY A 36 -24.85 -12.67 63.97
N GLN A 37 -24.58 -13.33 65.11
CA GLN A 37 -24.64 -14.81 65.23
C GLN A 37 -25.93 -15.41 64.68
N GLN A 38 -27.06 -14.74 64.89
CA GLN A 38 -28.36 -15.24 64.44
C GLN A 38 -28.49 -15.18 62.91
N ILE A 39 -27.97 -14.12 62.27
CA ILE A 39 -27.91 -14.01 60.81
C ILE A 39 -27.04 -15.14 60.26
N MET A 40 -25.87 -15.38 60.87
CA MET A 40 -24.96 -16.45 60.46
C MET A 40 -25.56 -17.86 60.68
N ALA A 41 -26.32 -18.06 61.76
CA ALA A 41 -27.03 -19.32 62.01
C ALA A 41 -28.09 -19.58 60.94
N VAL A 42 -28.89 -18.57 60.59
CA VAL A 42 -29.89 -18.68 59.51
C VAL A 42 -29.20 -18.94 58.16
N TYR A 43 -28.12 -18.23 57.85
CA TYR A 43 -27.30 -18.46 56.65
C TYR A 43 -26.74 -19.89 56.58
N SER A 44 -26.20 -20.41 57.69
CA SER A 44 -25.71 -21.80 57.75
C SER A 44 -26.83 -22.82 57.55
N LEU A 45 -28.00 -22.57 58.12
CA LEU A 45 -29.17 -23.44 57.96
C LEU A 45 -29.72 -23.42 56.54
N GLN A 46 -29.65 -22.28 55.85
CA GLN A 46 -30.01 -22.17 54.44
C GLN A 46 -29.20 -23.15 53.58
N GLY A 47 -27.87 -23.22 53.78
CA GLY A 47 -27.01 -24.18 53.09
C GLY A 47 -27.39 -25.65 53.39
N ALA A 48 -27.77 -25.96 54.62
CA ALA A 48 -28.20 -27.30 55.03
C ALA A 48 -29.57 -27.70 54.44
N ILE A 49 -30.47 -26.73 54.24
CA ILE A 49 -31.77 -26.96 53.58
C ILE A 49 -31.54 -27.41 52.12
N PHE A 50 -30.69 -26.71 51.38
CA PHE A 50 -30.33 -27.10 50.01
C PHE A 50 -29.73 -28.51 49.97
N GLU A 51 -28.74 -28.78 50.82
CA GLU A 51 -28.08 -30.09 50.89
C GLU A 51 -29.06 -31.23 51.18
N LYS A 52 -29.95 -31.06 52.16
CA LYS A 52 -30.98 -32.05 52.49
C LYS A 52 -31.95 -32.28 51.33
N HIS A 53 -32.35 -31.22 50.62
CA HIS A 53 -33.22 -31.36 49.46
C HIS A 53 -32.55 -32.15 48.33
N LEU A 54 -31.29 -31.83 48.02
CA LEU A 54 -30.52 -32.50 46.98
C LEU A 54 -30.31 -33.99 47.30
N LEU A 55 -29.95 -34.34 48.53
CA LEU A 55 -29.75 -35.72 48.95
C LEU A 55 -31.05 -36.54 48.96
N ASN A 56 -32.18 -35.95 49.37
CA ASN A 56 -33.42 -36.70 49.56
C ASN A 56 -34.31 -36.78 48.31
N ASN A 57 -34.19 -35.82 47.37
CA ASN A 57 -35.11 -35.74 46.23
C ASN A 57 -34.38 -35.84 44.88
N VAL A 58 -33.19 -35.25 44.75
CA VAL A 58 -32.46 -35.22 43.48
C VAL A 58 -31.59 -36.46 43.31
N MET A 59 -30.77 -36.80 44.31
CA MET A 59 -29.88 -37.98 44.23
C MET A 59 -30.61 -39.32 44.01
N PRO A 60 -31.78 -39.59 44.61
CA PRO A 60 -32.52 -40.82 44.35
C PRO A 60 -33.03 -40.92 42.91
N ALA A 61 -33.35 -39.79 42.26
CA ALA A 61 -33.82 -39.79 40.86
C ALA A 61 -32.77 -40.37 39.91
N PHE A 62 -31.48 -40.12 40.17
CA PHE A 62 -30.37 -40.69 39.40
C PHE A 62 -30.16 -42.20 39.63
N SER A 63 -30.56 -42.70 40.80
CA SER A 63 -30.43 -44.14 41.12
C SER A 63 -31.51 -45.00 40.45
N GLN A 64 -32.62 -44.39 40.02
CA GLN A 64 -33.73 -45.04 39.34
C GLN A 64 -33.58 -45.07 37.81
N VAL A 65 -32.50 -44.49 37.27
CA VAL A 65 -32.21 -44.44 35.84
C VAL A 65 -31.66 -45.80 35.38
N SER A 66 -32.51 -46.83 35.38
CA SER A 66 -32.14 -48.14 34.85
C SER A 66 -32.33 -48.28 33.34
N ASN A 67 -33.15 -47.41 32.70
CA ASN A 67 -33.46 -47.43 31.26
C ASN A 67 -33.53 -46.03 30.59
N GLY A 68 -33.12 -44.95 31.27
CA GLY A 68 -33.25 -43.58 30.78
C GLY A 68 -31.91 -42.88 30.52
N SER A 69 -31.93 -41.75 29.81
CA SER A 69 -30.78 -40.87 29.62
C SER A 69 -30.44 -40.13 30.92
N THR A 70 -29.22 -40.31 31.43
CA THR A 70 -28.72 -39.59 32.63
C THR A 70 -28.72 -38.08 32.37
N ILE A 71 -28.34 -37.69 31.16
CA ILE A 71 -28.36 -36.29 30.68
C ILE A 71 -29.76 -35.69 30.82
N GLN A 72 -30.80 -36.41 30.37
CA GLN A 72 -32.17 -35.93 30.45
C GLN A 72 -32.65 -35.75 31.90
N THR A 73 -32.32 -36.71 32.77
CA THR A 73 -32.63 -36.61 34.21
C THR A 73 -31.91 -35.43 34.85
N TYR A 74 -30.63 -35.23 34.53
CA TYR A 74 -29.82 -34.13 35.04
C TYR A 74 -30.44 -32.76 34.72
N VAL A 75 -30.73 -32.50 33.44
CA VAL A 75 -31.32 -31.24 32.96
C VAL A 75 -32.68 -30.97 33.60
N ARG A 76 -33.54 -32.00 33.70
CA ARG A 76 -34.85 -31.86 34.36
C ARG A 76 -34.72 -31.50 35.84
N SER A 77 -33.84 -32.19 36.56
CA SER A 77 -33.57 -31.91 37.97
C SER A 77 -32.98 -30.52 38.17
N TRP A 78 -32.06 -30.10 37.30
CA TRP A 78 -31.44 -28.78 37.34
C TRP A 78 -32.46 -27.66 37.12
N ARG A 79 -33.30 -27.76 36.08
CA ARG A 79 -34.37 -26.79 35.81
C ARG A 79 -35.31 -26.62 37.00
N SER A 80 -35.76 -27.73 37.57
CA SER A 80 -36.63 -27.71 38.75
C SER A 80 -35.93 -27.07 39.96
N PHE A 81 -34.65 -27.39 40.16
CA PHE A 81 -33.84 -26.81 41.23
C PHE A 81 -33.66 -25.30 41.08
N LEU A 82 -33.33 -24.80 39.89
CA LEU A 82 -33.19 -23.36 39.66
C LEU A 82 -34.49 -22.59 39.91
N VAL A 83 -35.64 -23.12 39.48
CA VAL A 83 -36.94 -22.51 39.78
C VAL A 83 -37.17 -22.42 41.29
N ALA A 84 -36.81 -23.47 42.04
CA ALA A 84 -36.90 -23.45 43.50
C ALA A 84 -35.96 -22.41 44.12
N VAL A 85 -34.70 -22.31 43.65
CA VAL A 85 -33.71 -21.34 44.13
C VAL A 85 -34.20 -19.89 43.93
N VAL A 86 -34.78 -19.58 42.77
CA VAL A 86 -35.34 -18.25 42.50
C VAL A 86 -36.43 -17.86 43.51
N ASN A 87 -37.31 -18.80 43.86
CA ASN A 87 -38.34 -18.56 44.87
C ASN A 87 -37.75 -18.42 46.28
N ILE A 88 -36.74 -19.24 46.61
CA ILE A 88 -36.07 -19.23 47.92
C ILE A 88 -35.25 -17.96 48.13
N LYS A 89 -34.63 -17.41 47.08
CA LYS A 89 -33.90 -16.13 47.12
C LYS A 89 -34.74 -15.03 47.75
N THR A 90 -36.02 -14.93 47.38
CA THR A 90 -36.94 -13.93 47.92
C THR A 90 -37.10 -14.07 49.44
N VAL A 91 -37.19 -15.30 49.95
CA VAL A 91 -37.34 -15.61 51.38
C VAL A 91 -36.15 -15.13 52.21
N PHE A 92 -34.92 -15.30 51.69
CA PHE A 92 -33.68 -14.97 52.41
C PHE A 92 -33.09 -13.59 52.06
N SER A 93 -33.76 -12.81 51.21
CA SER A 93 -33.29 -11.50 50.74
C SER A 93 -32.94 -10.51 51.86
N SER A 94 -33.62 -10.59 53.01
CA SER A 94 -33.42 -9.70 54.16
C SER A 94 -32.11 -9.91 54.91
N LEU A 95 -31.40 -11.04 54.69
CA LEU A 95 -30.14 -11.33 55.40
C LEU A 95 -29.04 -10.30 55.09
N ALA A 96 -28.85 -9.98 53.81
CA ALA A 96 -27.79 -9.06 53.38
C ALA A 96 -28.07 -7.63 53.89
N ASP A 97 -29.32 -7.17 53.77
CA ASP A 97 -29.74 -5.86 54.26
C ASP A 97 -29.50 -5.72 55.77
N LYS A 98 -29.91 -6.73 56.56
CA LYS A 98 -29.72 -6.71 58.01
C LYS A 98 -28.25 -6.82 58.41
N TRP A 99 -27.43 -7.56 57.67
CA TRP A 99 -26.00 -7.60 57.90
C TRP A 99 -25.36 -6.22 57.71
N SER A 100 -25.72 -5.52 56.64
CA SER A 100 -25.17 -4.18 56.36
C SER A 100 -25.47 -3.15 57.47
N LEU A 101 -26.59 -3.32 58.18
CA LEU A 101 -26.99 -2.46 59.31
C LEU A 101 -26.13 -2.67 60.57
N LEU A 102 -25.38 -3.77 60.66
CA LEU A 102 -24.46 -4.02 61.79
C LEU A 102 -23.17 -3.18 61.70
N GLY A 103 -22.91 -2.51 60.57
CA GLY A 103 -21.71 -1.67 60.40
C GLY A 103 -20.39 -2.45 60.39
N LEU A 104 -20.43 -3.77 60.26
CA LEU A 104 -19.26 -4.64 60.19
C LEU A 104 -18.58 -4.53 58.82
N VAL A 105 -17.26 -4.44 58.82
CA VAL A 105 -16.43 -4.46 57.60
C VAL A 105 -16.33 -5.91 57.10
N ASP A 106 -16.51 -6.11 55.80
CA ASP A 106 -16.67 -7.39 55.07
C ASP A 106 -18.02 -8.10 55.30
N ASN A 107 -18.74 -8.34 54.20
CA ASN A 107 -19.96 -9.16 54.20
C ASN A 107 -19.59 -10.63 53.91
N PRO A 108 -19.69 -11.55 54.88
CA PRO A 108 -19.39 -12.96 54.67
C PRO A 108 -20.53 -13.72 53.98
N LEU A 109 -21.68 -13.07 53.74
CA LEU A 109 -22.86 -13.70 53.18
C LEU A 109 -22.78 -13.71 51.66
N ASP A 110 -22.64 -14.90 51.09
CA ASP A 110 -22.81 -15.11 49.66
C ASP A 110 -24.30 -15.01 49.27
N ARG A 111 -24.58 -14.75 48.00
CA ARG A 111 -25.97 -14.73 47.52
C ARG A 111 -26.57 -16.12 47.64
N THR A 112 -27.90 -16.17 47.77
CA THR A 112 -28.64 -17.44 47.88
C THR A 112 -28.34 -18.37 46.71
N GLU A 113 -28.22 -17.80 45.52
CA GLU A 113 -27.86 -18.49 44.29
C GLU A 113 -26.47 -19.12 44.36
N ASP A 114 -25.47 -18.38 44.86
CA ASP A 114 -24.08 -18.87 44.96
C ASP A 114 -23.95 -20.04 45.95
N ILE A 115 -24.72 -20.01 47.05
CA ILE A 115 -24.82 -21.13 48.00
C ILE A 115 -25.45 -22.33 47.30
N ALA A 116 -26.57 -22.12 46.61
CA ALA A 116 -27.30 -23.19 45.94
C ALA A 116 -26.45 -23.87 44.85
N LEU A 117 -25.75 -23.09 44.03
CA LEU A 117 -24.87 -23.60 42.98
C LEU A 117 -23.68 -24.39 43.54
N ARG A 118 -23.05 -23.93 44.62
CA ARG A 118 -21.98 -24.69 45.32
C ARG A 118 -22.49 -26.00 45.91
N LYS A 119 -23.71 -26.00 46.46
CA LYS A 119 -24.32 -27.22 47.00
C LYS A 119 -24.69 -28.20 45.89
N TRP A 120 -25.17 -27.71 44.75
CA TRP A 120 -25.36 -28.55 43.57
C TRP A 120 -24.06 -29.23 43.14
N SER A 121 -22.98 -28.47 42.98
CA SER A 121 -21.68 -29.03 42.57
C SER A 121 -21.14 -30.04 43.59
N SER A 122 -21.24 -29.76 44.89
CA SER A 122 -20.70 -30.66 45.91
C SER A 122 -21.51 -31.94 46.12
N VAL A 123 -22.84 -31.88 45.95
CA VAL A 123 -23.74 -33.02 46.25
C VAL A 123 -24.07 -33.84 45.01
N VAL A 124 -24.37 -33.20 43.88
CA VAL A 124 -24.87 -33.88 42.67
C VAL A 124 -23.72 -34.31 41.76
N LEU A 125 -22.72 -33.45 41.53
CA LEU A 125 -21.60 -33.72 40.64
C LEU A 125 -20.51 -34.59 41.29
N THR A 126 -20.92 -35.75 41.77
CA THR A 126 -20.01 -36.81 42.23
C THR A 126 -19.14 -37.33 41.08
N PRO A 127 -17.94 -37.88 41.34
CA PRO A 127 -17.09 -38.44 40.29
C PRO A 127 -17.79 -39.48 39.39
N ARG A 128 -18.73 -40.25 39.95
CA ARG A 128 -19.57 -41.20 39.21
C ARG A 128 -20.51 -40.48 38.24
N MET A 129 -21.21 -39.44 38.71
CA MET A 129 -22.13 -38.65 37.88
C MET A 129 -21.38 -37.98 36.72
N VAL A 130 -20.26 -37.32 37.03
CA VAL A 130 -19.38 -36.68 36.05
C VAL A 130 -18.94 -37.69 34.98
N SER A 131 -18.51 -38.89 35.38
CA SER A 131 -18.12 -39.95 34.44
C SER A 131 -19.27 -40.43 33.56
N GLN A 132 -20.50 -40.46 34.08
CA GLN A 132 -21.68 -40.96 33.38
C GLN A 132 -22.18 -39.94 32.35
N LEU A 133 -22.28 -38.66 32.75
CA LEU A 133 -22.56 -37.54 31.84
C LEU A 133 -21.54 -37.46 30.71
N ARG A 134 -20.25 -37.56 31.05
CA ARG A 134 -19.13 -37.58 30.08
C ARG A 134 -19.28 -38.72 29.07
N LYS A 135 -19.64 -39.94 29.51
CA LYS A 135 -19.81 -41.10 28.62
C LYS A 135 -21.00 -40.93 27.66
N GLU A 136 -22.15 -40.51 28.17
CA GLU A 136 -23.36 -40.31 27.36
C GLU A 136 -23.19 -39.16 26.36
N LEU A 137 -22.57 -38.05 26.78
CA LEU A 137 -22.35 -36.89 25.91
C LEU A 137 -21.43 -37.24 24.73
N ARG A 138 -20.36 -37.99 24.99
CA ARG A 138 -19.48 -38.48 23.91
C ARG A 138 -20.19 -39.38 22.91
N ALA A 139 -21.07 -40.26 23.38
CA ALA A 139 -21.85 -41.13 22.51
C ALA A 139 -22.80 -40.32 21.61
N LEU A 140 -23.52 -39.34 22.18
CA LEU A 140 -24.40 -38.45 21.42
C LEU A 140 -23.63 -37.64 20.36
N LEU A 141 -22.46 -37.11 20.71
CA LEU A 141 -21.61 -36.37 19.77
C LEU A 141 -21.06 -37.26 18.64
N ALA A 142 -20.75 -38.52 18.94
CA ALA A 142 -20.30 -39.48 17.93
C ALA A 142 -21.43 -39.84 16.95
N ASP A 143 -22.65 -40.08 17.44
CA ASP A 143 -23.83 -40.35 16.62
C ASP A 143 -24.18 -39.15 15.73
N GLU A 144 -24.09 -37.94 16.26
CA GLU A 144 -24.32 -36.74 15.50
C GLU A 144 -23.30 -36.56 14.36
N ARG A 145 -22.01 -36.82 14.62
CA ARG A 145 -20.95 -36.80 13.59
C ARG A 145 -21.12 -37.89 12.54
N ALA A 146 -21.85 -38.96 12.85
CA ALA A 146 -22.24 -40.00 11.90
C ALA A 146 -23.51 -39.63 11.12
N GLY A 147 -24.17 -38.51 11.44
CA GLY A 147 -25.41 -38.06 10.78
C GLY A 147 -26.68 -38.69 11.36
N HIS A 148 -26.59 -39.35 12.51
CA HIS A 148 -27.75 -39.90 13.20
C HIS A 148 -28.37 -38.82 14.10
N GLY A 149 -29.64 -38.49 13.86
CA GLY A 149 -30.38 -37.57 14.72
C GLY A 149 -30.70 -38.23 16.06
N ALA A 150 -30.14 -37.73 17.15
CA ALA A 150 -30.45 -38.19 18.49
C ALA A 150 -31.52 -37.29 19.14
N PRO A 151 -32.64 -37.84 19.66
CA PRO A 151 -33.67 -37.04 20.33
C PRO A 151 -33.14 -36.31 21.57
N ASP A 152 -32.06 -36.82 22.19
CA ASP A 152 -31.47 -36.27 23.39
C ASP A 152 -30.48 -35.12 23.15
N LEU A 153 -30.27 -34.72 21.89
CA LEU A 153 -29.28 -33.70 21.51
C LEU A 153 -29.59 -32.32 22.10
N SER A 154 -30.89 -31.98 22.26
CA SER A 154 -31.31 -30.72 22.89
C SER A 154 -30.88 -30.66 24.35
N PHE A 155 -31.04 -31.76 25.11
CA PHE A 155 -30.61 -31.85 26.50
C PHE A 155 -29.07 -31.77 26.61
N ALA A 156 -28.33 -32.33 25.66
CA ALA A 156 -26.87 -32.22 25.63
C ALA A 156 -26.37 -30.79 25.42
N VAL A 157 -27.07 -29.98 24.62
CA VAL A 157 -26.78 -28.54 24.46
C VAL A 157 -27.05 -27.79 25.76
N GLU A 158 -28.12 -28.11 26.47
CA GLU A 158 -28.44 -27.45 27.74
C GLU A 158 -27.38 -27.71 28.81
N ILE A 159 -26.84 -28.94 28.89
CA ILE A 159 -25.77 -29.28 29.85
C ILE A 159 -24.58 -28.32 29.78
N LYS A 160 -24.21 -27.84 28.58
CA LYS A 160 -23.16 -26.83 28.42
C LYS A 160 -23.48 -25.60 29.26
N ASP A 161 -24.67 -25.03 29.07
CA ASP A 161 -25.08 -23.80 29.75
C ASP A 161 -25.16 -24.04 31.27
N GLU A 162 -25.73 -25.16 31.70
CA GLU A 162 -25.86 -25.53 33.11
C GLU A 162 -24.51 -25.68 33.80
N LEU A 163 -23.57 -26.41 33.19
CA LEU A 163 -22.23 -26.60 33.76
C LEU A 163 -21.39 -25.32 33.72
N SER A 164 -21.62 -24.44 32.73
CA SER A 164 -20.94 -23.15 32.63
C SER A 164 -21.39 -22.15 33.70
N MET A 165 -22.60 -22.30 34.24
CA MET A 165 -23.13 -21.48 35.33
C MET A 165 -22.56 -21.85 36.70
N LEU A 166 -21.84 -22.97 36.82
CA LEU A 166 -21.31 -23.41 38.10
C LEU A 166 -20.08 -22.59 38.53
N PRO A 167 -19.85 -22.42 39.85
CA PRO A 167 -18.71 -21.64 40.36
C PRO A 167 -17.34 -22.19 39.95
N ASP A 168 -17.24 -23.50 39.74
CA ASP A 168 -16.02 -24.16 39.28
C ASP A 168 -16.13 -24.54 37.79
N SER A 169 -15.41 -23.79 36.95
CA SER A 169 -15.34 -24.03 35.50
C SER A 169 -14.75 -25.41 35.12
N ASN A 170 -14.08 -26.10 36.04
CA ASN A 170 -13.50 -27.42 35.78
C ASN A 170 -14.57 -28.48 35.48
N TYR A 171 -15.80 -28.33 35.98
CA TYR A 171 -16.89 -29.25 35.66
C TYR A 171 -17.25 -29.18 34.18
N TYR A 172 -17.51 -27.99 33.65
CA TYR A 172 -17.74 -27.78 32.22
C TYR A 172 -16.55 -28.30 31.39
N ARG A 173 -15.33 -27.90 31.76
CA ARG A 173 -14.12 -28.26 31.00
C ARG A 173 -13.89 -29.78 30.95
N SER A 174 -14.09 -30.48 32.07
CA SER A 174 -13.83 -31.92 32.18
C SER A 174 -14.93 -32.80 31.60
N VAL A 175 -16.19 -32.37 31.64
CA VAL A 175 -17.34 -33.12 31.11
C VAL A 175 -17.50 -32.89 29.60
N VAL A 176 -17.34 -31.64 29.15
CA VAL A 176 -17.67 -31.22 27.79
C VAL A 176 -16.41 -30.94 26.99
N GLU A 177 -15.69 -29.87 27.33
CA GLU A 177 -14.72 -29.23 26.44
C GLU A 177 -13.53 -30.13 26.05
N VAL A 178 -12.88 -30.76 27.03
CA VAL A 178 -11.66 -31.56 26.80
C VAL A 178 -11.92 -32.75 25.89
N ASP A 179 -13.02 -33.45 26.12
CA ASP A 179 -13.38 -34.61 25.32
C ASP A 179 -13.98 -34.24 23.98
N TYR A 180 -14.76 -33.16 23.92
CA TYR A 180 -15.26 -32.62 22.66
C TYR A 180 -14.09 -32.31 21.71
N ILE A 181 -13.09 -31.55 22.18
CA ILE A 181 -11.94 -31.13 21.37
C ILE A 181 -11.11 -32.34 20.94
N ARG A 182 -10.79 -33.26 21.86
CA ARG A 182 -10.01 -34.46 21.52
C ARG A 182 -10.73 -35.31 20.48
N ASP A 183 -11.99 -35.65 20.73
CA ASP A 183 -12.75 -36.54 19.86
C ASP A 183 -13.06 -35.88 18.49
N MET A 184 -13.20 -34.54 18.46
CA MET A 184 -13.27 -33.75 17.22
C MET A 184 -12.00 -33.90 16.38
N CYS A 185 -10.83 -33.63 16.97
CA CYS A 185 -9.55 -33.72 16.28
C CYS A 185 -9.29 -35.14 15.76
N ASP A 186 -9.57 -36.16 16.57
CA ASP A 186 -9.43 -37.57 16.18
C ASP A 186 -10.36 -37.94 15.02
N TYR A 187 -11.63 -37.53 15.09
CA TYR A 187 -12.61 -37.75 14.03
C TYR A 187 -12.18 -37.09 12.72
N CYS A 188 -11.90 -35.79 12.73
CA CYS A 188 -11.51 -35.05 11.53
C CYS A 188 -10.22 -35.61 10.93
N TRP A 189 -9.21 -35.91 11.76
CA TRP A 189 -7.97 -36.52 11.28
C TRP A 189 -8.20 -37.89 10.64
N SER A 190 -9.05 -38.73 11.23
CA SER A 190 -9.36 -40.05 10.66
C SER A 190 -9.94 -39.97 9.24
N LYS A 191 -10.71 -38.91 8.93
CA LYS A 191 -11.31 -38.69 7.62
C LYS A 191 -10.30 -38.27 6.55
N VAL A 192 -9.27 -37.53 6.93
CA VAL A 192 -8.34 -36.91 5.95
C VAL A 192 -6.98 -37.62 5.85
N ARG A 193 -6.64 -38.49 6.81
CA ARG A 193 -5.32 -39.16 6.89
C ARG A 193 -4.90 -39.85 5.58
N GLY A 194 -5.84 -40.44 4.84
CA GLY A 194 -5.54 -41.16 3.58
C GLY A 194 -5.30 -40.26 2.36
N VAL A 195 -5.60 -38.95 2.46
CA VAL A 195 -5.58 -38.03 1.31
C VAL A 195 -4.41 -37.05 1.36
N VAL A 196 -3.89 -36.76 2.55
CA VAL A 196 -2.89 -35.71 2.79
C VAL A 196 -1.62 -35.83 1.92
N GLU A 197 -1.17 -37.06 1.63
CA GLU A 197 0.03 -37.30 0.80
C GLU A 197 -0.26 -37.54 -0.68
N SER A 198 -1.51 -37.84 -1.04
CA SER A 198 -1.88 -38.22 -2.42
C SER A 198 -2.35 -37.05 -3.25
N ASP A 199 -3.23 -36.21 -2.70
CA ASP A 199 -3.77 -35.05 -3.41
C ASP A 199 -4.06 -33.88 -2.47
N LEU A 200 -3.21 -32.85 -2.55
CA LEU A 200 -3.32 -31.63 -1.74
C LEU A 200 -4.64 -30.89 -1.97
N PHE A 201 -5.19 -30.92 -3.19
CA PHE A 201 -6.44 -30.24 -3.50
C PHE A 201 -7.62 -30.92 -2.82
N THR A 202 -7.74 -32.25 -2.99
CA THR A 202 -8.78 -33.04 -2.34
C THR A 202 -8.64 -32.96 -0.81
N TYR A 203 -7.41 -33.01 -0.29
CA TYR A 203 -7.14 -32.80 1.13
C TYR A 203 -7.65 -31.46 1.62
N ALA A 204 -7.34 -30.37 0.91
CA ALA A 204 -7.75 -29.03 1.33
C ALA A 204 -9.27 -28.85 1.31
N LYS A 205 -9.92 -29.34 0.25
CA LYS A 205 -11.38 -29.30 0.11
C LYS A 205 -12.09 -30.07 1.23
N LEU A 206 -11.59 -31.25 1.59
CA LEU A 206 -12.13 -32.04 2.70
C LEU A 206 -11.94 -31.34 4.04
N CYS A 207 -10.75 -30.77 4.30
CA CYS A 207 -10.48 -30.04 5.54
C CYS A 207 -11.40 -28.83 5.70
N LEU A 208 -11.62 -28.04 4.63
CA LEU A 208 -12.54 -26.90 4.68
C LEU A 208 -13.97 -27.31 5.05
N GLY A 209 -14.50 -28.35 4.40
CA GLY A 209 -15.83 -28.87 4.72
C GLY A 209 -15.93 -29.35 6.18
N LEU A 210 -14.92 -30.08 6.67
CA LEU A 210 -14.87 -30.53 8.06
C LEU A 210 -14.79 -29.37 9.06
N ILE A 211 -14.00 -28.35 8.76
CA ILE A 211 -13.89 -27.14 9.60
C ILE A 211 -15.25 -26.44 9.68
N GLU A 212 -15.92 -26.21 8.56
CA GLU A 212 -17.22 -25.56 8.54
C GLU A 212 -18.30 -26.34 9.31
N GLU A 213 -18.30 -27.67 9.19
CA GLU A 213 -19.22 -28.55 9.91
C GLU A 213 -18.96 -28.54 11.43
N GLU A 214 -17.70 -28.68 11.85
CA GLU A 214 -17.34 -28.67 13.27
C GLU A 214 -17.50 -27.30 13.90
N VAL A 215 -17.29 -26.19 13.18
CA VAL A 215 -17.54 -24.84 13.70
C VAL A 215 -19.03 -24.66 14.04
N LYS A 216 -19.93 -25.07 13.14
CA LYS A 216 -21.38 -25.03 13.39
C LYS A 216 -21.77 -25.93 14.57
N ARG A 217 -21.10 -27.07 14.74
CA ARG A 217 -21.33 -27.96 15.87
C ARG A 217 -20.81 -27.38 17.18
N ALA A 218 -19.61 -26.81 17.17
CA ALA A 218 -18.93 -26.22 18.31
C ALA A 218 -19.73 -25.03 18.87
N GLU A 219 -20.37 -24.23 18.03
CA GLU A 219 -21.26 -23.14 18.45
C GLU A 219 -22.37 -23.61 19.41
N ARG A 220 -22.84 -24.85 19.25
CA ARG A 220 -23.90 -25.40 20.08
C ARG A 220 -23.38 -25.99 21.39
N PHE A 221 -22.24 -26.69 21.38
CA PHE A 221 -21.74 -27.44 22.55
C PHE A 221 -20.62 -26.76 23.34
N LEU A 222 -19.89 -25.83 22.73
CA LEU A 222 -18.82 -25.11 23.41
C LEU A 222 -19.27 -23.70 23.79
N THR A 223 -18.75 -23.20 24.91
CA THR A 223 -18.88 -21.80 25.34
C THR A 223 -18.19 -20.84 24.38
N SER A 224 -17.05 -21.27 23.81
CA SER A 224 -16.37 -20.57 22.71
C SER A 224 -16.02 -21.56 21.61
N LYS A 225 -16.40 -21.23 20.37
CA LYS A 225 -16.01 -21.98 19.16
C LYS A 225 -14.54 -21.80 18.81
N ASP A 226 -13.89 -20.74 19.29
CA ASP A 226 -12.52 -20.40 18.91
C ASP A 226 -11.54 -21.50 19.34
N HIS A 227 -11.76 -22.11 20.51
CA HIS A 227 -10.95 -23.24 20.97
C HIS A 227 -11.05 -24.46 20.03
N ALA A 228 -12.22 -24.71 19.46
CA ALA A 228 -12.39 -25.78 18.47
C ALA A 228 -11.68 -25.42 17.16
N VAL A 229 -11.84 -24.18 16.68
CA VAL A 229 -11.16 -23.70 15.47
C VAL A 229 -9.65 -23.82 15.62
N ASP A 230 -9.08 -23.26 16.69
CA ASP A 230 -7.63 -23.24 16.90
C ASP A 230 -7.04 -24.65 16.91
N ARG A 231 -7.68 -25.58 17.63
CA ARG A 231 -7.21 -26.97 17.74
C ARG A 231 -7.42 -27.77 16.46
N LEU A 232 -8.51 -27.51 15.75
CA LEU A 232 -8.79 -28.17 14.47
C LEU A 232 -7.80 -27.70 13.40
N VAL A 233 -7.52 -26.39 13.33
CA VAL A 233 -6.53 -25.80 12.44
C VAL A 233 -5.11 -26.28 12.80
N GLU A 234 -4.78 -26.37 14.09
CA GLU A 234 -3.51 -26.93 14.54
C GLU A 234 -3.32 -28.36 14.00
N THR A 235 -4.34 -29.21 14.18
CA THR A 235 -4.31 -30.63 13.80
C THR A 235 -4.32 -30.85 12.28
N LEU A 236 -5.16 -30.10 11.55
CA LEU A 236 -5.38 -30.28 10.12
C LEU A 236 -4.43 -29.46 9.25
N VAL A 237 -3.81 -28.40 9.77
CA VAL A 237 -2.97 -27.50 8.96
C VAL A 237 -1.56 -27.40 9.55
N ASP A 238 -1.42 -26.93 10.79
CA ASP A 238 -0.11 -26.58 11.35
C ASP A 238 0.82 -27.76 11.55
N ASP A 239 0.25 -28.89 11.99
CA ASP A 239 0.93 -30.16 12.19
C ASP A 239 1.32 -30.83 10.87
N ARG A 240 0.76 -30.37 9.74
CA ARG A 240 0.98 -30.91 8.40
C ARG A 240 1.52 -29.86 7.44
N ILE A 241 2.03 -28.75 7.95
CA ILE A 241 2.49 -27.62 7.13
C ILE A 241 3.54 -28.05 6.09
N SER A 242 4.40 -29.01 6.44
CA SER A 242 5.42 -29.55 5.54
C SER A 242 4.86 -30.25 4.28
N ALA A 243 3.62 -30.74 4.33
CA ALA A 243 2.96 -31.31 3.16
C ALA A 243 2.63 -30.23 2.10
N PHE A 244 2.28 -29.02 2.55
CA PHE A 244 2.06 -27.87 1.69
C PHE A 244 3.38 -27.34 1.12
N GLU A 245 4.44 -27.30 1.93
CA GLU A 245 5.79 -26.87 1.51
C GLU A 245 6.40 -27.78 0.43
N ARG A 246 6.31 -29.10 0.61
CA ARG A 246 6.81 -30.09 -0.36
C ARG A 246 5.85 -30.35 -1.51
N GLY A 247 4.63 -29.86 -1.39
CA GLY A 247 3.55 -30.11 -2.34
C GLY A 247 3.77 -29.42 -3.69
N ARG A 248 2.80 -29.61 -4.59
CA ARG A 248 2.78 -28.98 -5.92
C ARG A 248 2.41 -27.48 -5.89
N LEU A 249 2.34 -26.88 -4.71
CA LEU A 249 1.90 -25.49 -4.53
C LEU A 249 2.80 -24.51 -5.32
N SER A 250 4.12 -24.72 -5.29
CA SER A 250 5.07 -23.92 -6.08
C SER A 250 4.85 -24.05 -7.60
N GLN A 251 4.51 -25.25 -8.08
CA GLN A 251 4.19 -25.50 -9.49
C GLN A 251 2.88 -24.84 -9.89
N TRP A 252 1.86 -24.89 -9.02
CA TRP A 252 0.57 -24.23 -9.25
C TRP A 252 0.74 -22.71 -9.30
N LEU A 253 1.51 -22.13 -8.37
CA LEU A 253 1.87 -20.71 -8.40
C LEU A 253 2.60 -20.32 -9.70
N GLY A 254 3.41 -21.21 -10.26
CA GLY A 254 4.05 -21.01 -11.57
C GLY A 254 3.09 -21.01 -12.77
N SER A 255 1.93 -21.66 -12.63
CA SER A 255 0.92 -21.84 -13.68
C SER A 255 -0.34 -20.97 -13.48
N ILE A 256 -0.24 -19.93 -12.65
CA ILE A 256 -1.33 -18.98 -12.37
C ILE A 256 -1.88 -18.36 -13.66
N GLY A 257 -3.22 -18.32 -13.75
CA GLY A 257 -4.01 -17.86 -14.89
C GLY A 257 -4.62 -18.98 -15.72
N GLN A 258 -4.38 -20.24 -15.33
CA GLN A 258 -5.12 -21.39 -15.84
C GLN A 258 -6.29 -21.67 -14.90
N ARG A 259 -7.51 -21.63 -15.42
CA ARG A 259 -8.74 -21.79 -14.63
C ARG A 259 -8.73 -22.95 -13.63
N GLU A 260 -8.26 -24.13 -14.05
CA GLU A 260 -8.18 -25.31 -13.18
C GLU A 260 -7.15 -25.17 -12.05
N THR A 261 -6.07 -24.44 -12.28
CA THR A 261 -5.02 -24.18 -11.28
C THR A 261 -5.49 -23.09 -10.32
N ASP A 262 -6.21 -22.10 -10.81
CA ASP A 262 -6.71 -20.97 -10.02
C ASP A 262 -7.73 -21.46 -8.97
N GLU A 263 -8.65 -22.36 -9.33
CA GLU A 263 -9.59 -22.99 -8.37
C GLU A 263 -8.86 -23.80 -7.28
N LYS A 264 -7.78 -24.51 -7.65
CA LYS A 264 -6.96 -25.27 -6.68
C LYS A 264 -6.24 -24.34 -5.72
N LEU A 265 -5.65 -23.26 -6.23
CA LEU A 265 -4.95 -22.25 -5.42
C LEU A 265 -5.90 -21.55 -4.47
N GLN A 266 -7.09 -21.14 -4.93
CA GLN A 266 -8.11 -20.52 -4.08
C GLN A 266 -8.52 -21.45 -2.93
N THR A 267 -8.75 -22.73 -3.22
CA THR A 267 -9.13 -23.72 -2.20
C THR A 267 -8.03 -23.91 -1.16
N VAL A 268 -6.78 -24.06 -1.59
CA VAL A 268 -5.64 -24.19 -0.65
C VAL A 268 -5.42 -22.89 0.13
N PHE A 269 -5.54 -21.74 -0.52
CA PHE A 269 -5.45 -20.43 0.13
C PHE A 269 -6.46 -20.30 1.26
N HIS A 270 -7.74 -20.59 1.00
CA HIS A 270 -8.77 -20.52 2.04
C HIS A 270 -8.45 -21.39 3.24
N LEU A 271 -7.95 -22.61 3.04
CA LEU A 271 -7.55 -23.48 4.14
C LEU A 271 -6.36 -22.93 4.92
N LEU A 272 -5.28 -22.57 4.22
CA LEU A 272 -4.07 -22.04 4.86
C LEU A 272 -4.34 -20.73 5.60
N TRP A 273 -5.30 -19.94 5.13
CA TRP A 273 -5.68 -18.67 5.74
C TRP A 273 -6.34 -18.83 7.12
N TRP A 274 -6.92 -20.00 7.42
CA TRP A 274 -7.36 -20.31 8.79
C TRP A 274 -6.19 -20.40 9.77
N SER A 275 -5.01 -20.86 9.31
CA SER A 275 -3.79 -20.88 10.11
C SER A 275 -3.06 -19.54 10.04
N LYS A 276 -3.35 -18.67 11.01
CA LYS A 276 -2.71 -17.35 11.12
C LYS A 276 -1.20 -17.42 11.38
N CYS A 277 -0.73 -18.47 12.07
CA CYS A 277 0.64 -18.56 12.55
C CYS A 277 1.61 -19.25 11.57
N LYS A 278 1.14 -20.22 10.77
CA LYS A 278 1.99 -20.99 9.86
C LYS A 278 1.49 -20.96 8.42
N GLY A 279 0.19 -21.19 8.21
CA GLY A 279 -0.39 -21.30 6.87
C GLY A 279 -0.38 -19.99 6.08
N ALA A 280 -0.88 -18.91 6.67
CA ALA A 280 -0.89 -17.59 6.03
C ALA A 280 0.55 -17.11 5.70
N PRO A 281 1.52 -17.11 6.63
CA PRO A 281 2.91 -16.75 6.32
C PRO A 281 3.56 -17.64 5.24
N LEU A 282 3.26 -18.94 5.21
CA LEU A 282 3.75 -19.84 4.17
C LEU A 282 3.23 -19.41 2.80
N MET A 283 1.92 -19.17 2.68
CA MET A 283 1.30 -18.81 1.42
C MET A 283 1.79 -17.43 0.92
N GLU A 284 1.90 -16.45 1.81
CA GLU A 284 2.48 -15.14 1.51
C GLU A 284 3.92 -15.25 1.00
N GLY A 285 4.76 -16.03 1.70
CA GLY A 285 6.16 -16.24 1.33
C GLY A 285 6.32 -16.92 -0.03
N MET A 286 5.58 -18.01 -0.27
CA MET A 286 5.63 -18.75 -1.54
C MET A 286 5.09 -17.91 -2.71
N PHE A 287 4.02 -17.16 -2.49
CA PHE A 287 3.47 -16.26 -3.51
C PHE A 287 4.45 -15.13 -3.84
N LYS A 288 5.02 -14.47 -2.83
CA LYS A 288 6.05 -13.44 -3.00
C LYS A 288 7.25 -13.96 -3.80
N GLU A 289 7.75 -15.14 -3.47
CA GLU A 289 8.88 -15.77 -4.18
C GLU A 289 8.52 -16.11 -5.63
N SER A 290 7.33 -16.66 -5.87
CA SER A 290 6.86 -16.97 -7.22
C SER A 290 6.74 -15.71 -8.10
N VAL A 291 6.16 -14.64 -7.55
CA VAL A 291 6.04 -13.34 -8.22
C VAL A 291 7.43 -12.76 -8.53
N ALA A 292 8.36 -12.82 -7.57
CA ALA A 292 9.73 -12.34 -7.76
C ALA A 292 10.47 -13.12 -8.85
N GLN A 293 10.36 -14.45 -8.84
CA GLN A 293 11.01 -15.33 -9.80
C GLN A 293 10.43 -15.16 -11.21
N HIS A 294 9.11 -15.09 -11.34
CA HIS A 294 8.45 -14.85 -12.63
C HIS A 294 8.85 -13.49 -13.21
N THR A 295 8.80 -12.44 -12.38
CA THR A 295 9.18 -11.08 -12.77
C THR A 295 10.63 -11.02 -13.22
N SER A 296 11.55 -11.53 -12.41
CA SER A 296 12.98 -11.59 -12.72
C SER A 296 13.26 -12.32 -14.04
N THR A 297 12.63 -13.49 -14.24
CA THR A 297 12.80 -14.32 -15.43
C THR A 297 12.27 -13.62 -16.68
N ALA A 298 11.05 -13.07 -16.61
CA ALA A 298 10.42 -12.38 -17.73
C ALA A 298 11.23 -11.15 -18.15
N LEU A 299 11.63 -10.30 -17.20
CA LEU A 299 12.39 -9.09 -17.51
C LEU A 299 13.80 -9.40 -18.03
N THR A 300 14.49 -10.40 -17.46
CA THR A 300 15.79 -10.85 -17.97
C THR A 300 15.66 -11.40 -19.38
N GLY A 301 14.58 -12.15 -19.66
CA GLY A 301 14.25 -12.62 -21.01
C GLY A 301 14.02 -11.47 -21.99
N THR A 302 13.27 -10.43 -21.59
CA THR A 302 13.05 -9.23 -22.41
C THR A 302 14.35 -8.49 -22.73
N VAL A 303 15.24 -8.34 -21.74
CA VAL A 303 16.55 -7.69 -21.95
C VAL A 303 17.42 -8.50 -22.92
N ARG A 304 17.40 -9.83 -22.84
CA ARG A 304 18.17 -10.71 -23.74
C ARG A 304 17.60 -10.78 -25.15
N ALA A 305 16.28 -10.71 -25.30
CA ALA A 305 15.60 -10.79 -26.59
C ALA A 305 15.68 -9.47 -27.39
N ALA A 306 16.00 -8.35 -26.73
CA ALA A 306 16.15 -7.08 -27.39
C ALA A 306 17.42 -7.08 -28.26
N GLY A 307 17.21 -7.27 -29.57
CA GLY A 307 18.28 -7.21 -30.58
C GLY A 307 18.78 -5.78 -30.82
N GLU A 308 19.83 -5.67 -31.63
CA GLU A 308 20.36 -4.37 -32.07
C GLU A 308 19.25 -3.52 -32.71
N GLY A 309 19.08 -2.28 -32.23
CA GLY A 309 18.04 -1.36 -32.70
C GLY A 309 16.72 -1.42 -31.92
N THR A 310 16.50 -2.41 -31.04
CA THR A 310 15.30 -2.45 -30.20
C THR A 310 15.49 -1.58 -28.95
N ASP A 311 14.48 -0.79 -28.60
CA ASP A 311 14.48 -0.03 -27.35
C ASP A 311 14.22 -0.96 -26.16
N VAL A 312 15.31 -1.48 -25.60
CA VAL A 312 15.32 -2.38 -24.43
C VAL A 312 14.50 -1.79 -23.27
N TYR A 313 14.60 -0.48 -23.02
CA TYR A 313 13.92 0.17 -21.90
C TYR A 313 12.41 0.23 -22.13
N ALA A 314 11.97 0.52 -23.35
CA ALA A 314 10.55 0.45 -23.71
C ALA A 314 9.99 -0.97 -23.50
N ALA A 315 10.69 -1.99 -23.99
CA ALA A 315 10.27 -3.38 -23.86
C ALA A 315 10.17 -3.81 -22.38
N VAL A 316 11.13 -3.41 -21.54
CA VAL A 316 11.11 -3.68 -20.09
C VAL A 316 9.92 -2.99 -19.41
N ILE A 317 9.61 -1.73 -19.74
CA ILE A 317 8.45 -1.02 -19.18
C ILE A 317 7.15 -1.73 -19.55
N GLU A 318 6.98 -2.08 -20.83
CA GLU A 318 5.77 -2.75 -21.31
C GLU A 318 5.59 -4.15 -20.70
N CYS A 319 6.68 -4.92 -20.62
CA CYS A 319 6.69 -6.22 -19.97
C CYS A 319 6.30 -6.09 -18.49
N PHE A 320 6.95 -5.18 -17.76
CA PHE A 320 6.70 -5.00 -16.33
C PHE A 320 5.28 -4.51 -16.05
N ALA A 321 4.76 -3.55 -16.82
CA ALA A 321 3.38 -3.10 -16.71
C ALA A 321 2.37 -4.24 -16.94
N SER A 322 2.65 -5.14 -17.88
CA SER A 322 1.84 -6.34 -18.12
C SER A 322 1.84 -7.29 -16.91
N ILE A 323 3.02 -7.51 -16.31
CA ILE A 323 3.18 -8.37 -15.12
C ILE A 323 2.41 -7.80 -13.92
N ILE A 324 2.51 -6.49 -13.68
CA ILE A 324 1.75 -5.80 -12.61
C ILE A 324 0.25 -6.03 -12.80
N ARG A 325 -0.27 -5.84 -14.03
CA ARG A 325 -1.70 -6.05 -14.32
C ARG A 325 -2.12 -7.50 -14.10
N LYS A 326 -1.32 -8.47 -14.56
CA LYS A 326 -1.57 -9.90 -14.35
C LYS A 326 -1.71 -10.22 -12.86
N TYR A 327 -0.74 -9.83 -12.03
CA TYR A 327 -0.77 -10.21 -10.62
C TYR A 327 -1.81 -9.44 -9.80
N ARG A 328 -2.15 -8.20 -10.17
CA ARG A 328 -3.29 -7.51 -9.56
C ARG A 328 -4.60 -8.25 -9.79
N ASP A 329 -4.83 -8.71 -11.03
CA ASP A 329 -6.02 -9.50 -11.37
C ASP A 329 -6.06 -10.82 -10.60
N VAL A 330 -4.92 -11.49 -10.46
CA VAL A 330 -4.77 -12.72 -9.66
C VAL A 330 -5.14 -12.49 -8.20
N VAL A 331 -4.64 -11.42 -7.57
CA VAL A 331 -4.98 -11.13 -6.16
C VAL A 331 -6.46 -10.78 -6.00
N MET A 332 -7.06 -10.11 -6.98
CA MET A 332 -8.49 -9.80 -6.97
C MET A 332 -9.37 -11.03 -7.14
N THR A 333 -8.97 -11.97 -8.00
CA THR A 333 -9.82 -13.11 -8.41
C THR A 333 -9.59 -14.39 -7.60
N ILE A 334 -8.35 -14.68 -7.21
CA ILE A 334 -7.98 -15.93 -6.52
C ILE A 334 -7.88 -15.73 -4.99
N PHE A 335 -7.45 -14.54 -4.56
CA PHE A 335 -7.16 -14.23 -3.15
C PHE A 335 -8.13 -13.21 -2.55
N ASP A 336 -9.30 -13.00 -3.16
CA ASP A 336 -10.39 -12.15 -2.66
C ASP A 336 -9.97 -10.75 -2.19
N TYR A 337 -9.03 -10.12 -2.90
CA TYR A 337 -8.50 -8.80 -2.56
C TYR A 337 -7.85 -8.73 -1.16
N ASN A 338 -7.23 -9.84 -0.73
CA ASN A 338 -6.54 -9.91 0.55
C ASN A 338 -5.36 -8.93 0.63
N GLY A 339 -5.35 -8.10 1.68
CA GLY A 339 -4.33 -7.05 1.89
C GLY A 339 -2.90 -7.59 2.02
N CYS A 340 -2.69 -8.68 2.76
CA CYS A 340 -1.36 -9.28 2.91
C CYS A 340 -0.87 -9.87 1.58
N MET A 341 -1.77 -10.43 0.76
CA MET A 341 -1.40 -10.93 -0.57
C MET A 341 -1.06 -9.79 -1.55
N LEU A 342 -1.70 -8.62 -1.41
CA LEU A 342 -1.30 -7.41 -2.15
C LEU A 342 0.11 -6.94 -1.74
N GLU A 343 0.42 -6.95 -0.44
CA GLU A 343 1.75 -6.61 0.08
C GLU A 343 2.81 -7.62 -0.40
N ALA A 344 2.53 -8.92 -0.31
CA ALA A 344 3.40 -9.99 -0.81
C ALA A 344 3.64 -9.88 -2.32
N MET A 345 2.61 -9.52 -3.10
CA MET A 345 2.73 -9.21 -4.53
C MET A 345 3.66 -8.02 -4.76
N ASP A 346 3.42 -6.89 -4.10
CA ASP A 346 4.22 -5.66 -4.25
C ASP A 346 5.69 -5.93 -3.91
N ASP A 347 5.95 -6.65 -2.82
CA ASP A 347 7.28 -7.07 -2.43
C ASP A 347 7.93 -7.99 -3.47
N GLY A 348 7.19 -8.98 -3.96
CA GLY A 348 7.66 -9.89 -4.99
C GLY A 348 8.03 -9.15 -6.28
N LEU A 349 7.17 -8.23 -6.73
CA LEU A 349 7.40 -7.37 -7.89
C LEU A 349 8.65 -6.49 -7.68
N ARG A 350 8.83 -5.88 -6.50
CA ARG A 350 10.03 -5.09 -6.16
C ARG A 350 11.30 -5.94 -6.23
N CYS A 351 11.30 -7.11 -5.61
CA CYS A 351 12.44 -8.03 -5.62
C CYS A 351 12.79 -8.49 -7.04
N GLY A 352 11.80 -8.89 -7.83
CA GLY A 352 12.00 -9.31 -9.21
C GLY A 352 12.40 -8.17 -10.16
N PHE A 353 11.93 -6.94 -9.92
CA PHE A 353 12.28 -5.78 -10.73
C PHE A 353 13.70 -5.26 -10.44
N THR A 354 14.13 -5.34 -9.17
CA THR A 354 15.47 -4.94 -8.72
C THR A 354 16.54 -6.02 -8.95
N SER A 355 16.15 -7.23 -9.36
CA SER A 355 17.08 -8.34 -9.65
C SER A 355 17.92 -8.11 -10.91
N LEU A 356 17.52 -7.19 -11.80
CA LEU A 356 18.25 -6.80 -13.01
C LEU A 356 19.54 -6.04 -12.66
N ARG A 357 20.55 -6.78 -12.20
CA ARG A 357 21.86 -6.23 -11.86
C ARG A 357 22.44 -5.48 -13.06
N SER A 358 23.05 -4.31 -12.82
CA SER A 358 23.63 -3.40 -13.83
C SER A 358 22.65 -2.72 -14.80
N PHE A 359 21.34 -2.91 -14.64
CA PHE A 359 20.36 -2.22 -15.47
C PHE A 359 20.26 -0.74 -15.10
N ASN A 360 20.27 0.14 -16.10
CA ASN A 360 20.28 1.58 -15.86
C ASN A 360 18.86 2.11 -15.61
N TYR A 361 18.45 2.11 -14.34
CA TYR A 361 17.11 2.59 -13.94
C TYR A 361 16.89 4.08 -14.21
N LYS A 362 17.94 4.90 -14.33
CA LYS A 362 17.81 6.32 -14.72
C LYS A 362 17.36 6.46 -16.17
N LYS A 363 17.95 5.67 -17.09
CA LYS A 363 17.51 5.62 -18.49
C LYS A 363 16.10 5.05 -18.63
N LEU A 364 15.75 4.04 -17.82
CA LEU A 364 14.38 3.53 -17.74
C LEU A 364 13.40 4.63 -17.30
N ALA A 365 13.75 5.38 -16.24
CA ALA A 365 12.96 6.49 -15.72
C ALA A 365 12.76 7.61 -16.76
N ASP A 366 13.82 7.99 -17.48
CA ASP A 366 13.73 8.94 -18.59
C ASP A 366 12.80 8.43 -19.70
N ARG A 367 12.89 7.15 -20.05
CA ARG A 367 12.03 6.54 -21.08
C ARG A 367 10.57 6.46 -20.62
N LEU A 368 10.34 6.17 -19.34
CA LEU A 368 9.02 6.17 -18.74
C LEU A 368 8.37 7.57 -18.79
N ALA A 369 9.14 8.63 -18.55
CA ALA A 369 8.68 10.01 -18.72
C ALA A 369 8.37 10.36 -20.18
N ALA A 370 9.09 9.77 -21.14
CA ALA A 370 8.78 9.91 -22.56
C ALA A 370 7.45 9.21 -22.92
N PHE A 371 7.15 8.04 -22.34
CA PHE A 371 5.83 7.41 -22.51
C PHE A 371 4.71 8.23 -21.90
N SER A 372 4.90 8.80 -20.70
CA SER A 372 3.89 9.68 -20.12
C SER A 372 3.61 10.88 -21.03
N ASN A 373 4.65 11.44 -21.66
CA ASN A 373 4.52 12.51 -22.64
C ASN A 373 3.74 12.09 -23.89
N ALA A 374 4.01 10.89 -24.43
CA ALA A 374 3.28 10.35 -25.58
C ALA A 374 1.78 10.16 -25.28
N ILE A 375 1.46 9.61 -24.11
CA ILE A 375 0.08 9.36 -23.67
C ILE A 375 -0.68 10.67 -23.46
N LEU A 376 -0.07 11.64 -22.77
CA LEU A 376 -0.71 12.94 -22.48
C LEU A 376 -0.77 13.84 -23.72
N GLY A 377 0.20 13.72 -24.63
CA GLY A 377 0.23 14.46 -25.89
C GLY A 377 -0.61 13.86 -27.02
N ASN A 378 -1.34 12.76 -26.77
CA ASN A 378 -2.15 12.04 -27.77
C ASN A 378 -1.39 11.64 -29.04
N THR A 379 -0.11 11.25 -28.92
CA THR A 379 0.70 10.86 -30.09
C THR A 379 0.36 9.47 -30.64
N GLY A 380 -0.47 8.69 -29.94
CA GLY A 380 -0.87 7.34 -30.35
C GLY A 380 0.27 6.31 -30.39
N SER A 381 1.45 6.65 -29.85
CA SER A 381 2.69 5.91 -30.07
C SER A 381 2.97 4.80 -29.07
N THR A 382 2.05 4.51 -28.15
CA THR A 382 2.22 3.45 -27.13
C THR A 382 0.88 2.80 -26.80
N LYS A 383 0.92 1.51 -26.46
CA LYS A 383 -0.23 0.74 -25.95
C LYS A 383 -0.47 0.94 -24.44
N LEU A 384 0.47 1.61 -23.76
CA LEU A 384 0.40 1.85 -22.32
C LEU A 384 -0.63 2.92 -21.98
N ARG A 385 -1.30 2.75 -20.83
CA ARG A 385 -2.17 3.76 -20.23
C ARG A 385 -1.42 4.56 -19.16
N LEU A 386 -2.00 5.67 -18.72
CA LEU A 386 -1.39 6.52 -17.69
C LEU A 386 -1.22 5.73 -16.38
N GLU A 387 -2.18 4.87 -16.04
CA GLU A 387 -2.15 4.02 -14.85
C GLU A 387 -0.99 3.01 -14.89
N ASP A 388 -0.63 2.52 -16.09
CA ASP A 388 0.52 1.64 -16.28
C ASP A 388 1.83 2.40 -15.96
N VAL A 389 1.96 3.62 -16.47
CA VAL A 389 3.12 4.48 -16.20
C VAL A 389 3.27 4.79 -14.71
N VAL A 390 2.16 5.16 -14.06
CA VAL A 390 2.11 5.45 -12.62
C VAL A 390 2.49 4.20 -11.81
N SER A 391 1.99 3.02 -12.22
CA SER A 391 2.32 1.76 -11.56
C SER A 391 3.81 1.42 -11.69
N VAL A 392 4.42 1.59 -12.87
CA VAL A 392 5.86 1.38 -13.04
C VAL A 392 6.68 2.41 -12.25
N TYR A 393 6.24 3.67 -12.20
CA TYR A 393 6.89 4.73 -11.42
C TYR A 393 6.93 4.40 -9.91
N TYR A 394 5.87 3.81 -9.36
CA TYR A 394 5.79 3.38 -7.96
C TYR A 394 6.91 2.38 -7.58
N PHE A 395 7.23 1.46 -8.50
CA PHE A 395 8.24 0.42 -8.33
C PHE A 395 9.67 0.83 -8.69
N LEU A 396 9.90 2.05 -9.19
CA LEU A 396 11.27 2.53 -9.40
C LEU A 396 12.05 2.48 -8.08
N PRO A 397 13.32 2.01 -8.07
CA PRO A 397 14.07 1.81 -6.83
C PRO A 397 14.26 3.11 -6.04
N ASP A 398 14.00 3.07 -4.72
CA ASP A 398 14.20 4.21 -3.82
C ASP A 398 15.67 4.40 -3.40
N ALA A 399 16.44 3.30 -3.34
CA ALA A 399 17.86 3.32 -2.99
C ALA A 399 18.68 4.24 -3.91
N GLU A 400 18.20 4.40 -5.15
CA GLU A 400 18.59 5.48 -6.03
C GLU A 400 17.46 6.51 -6.08
N ASN A 401 17.27 7.37 -5.06
CA ASN A 401 16.35 8.51 -5.15
C ASN A 401 16.46 9.27 -6.49
N ALA A 402 17.65 9.18 -7.11
CA ALA A 402 17.93 9.56 -8.47
C ALA A 402 16.96 9.02 -9.54
N ALA A 403 16.49 7.76 -9.55
CA ALA A 403 15.64 7.25 -10.62
C ALA A 403 14.26 7.91 -10.64
N LYS A 404 13.57 7.97 -9.48
CA LYS A 404 12.30 8.68 -9.36
C LYS A 404 12.46 10.18 -9.63
N ASP A 405 13.55 10.79 -9.14
CA ASP A 405 13.82 12.22 -9.39
C ASP A 405 14.15 12.50 -10.86
N VAL A 406 14.89 11.60 -11.53
CA VAL A 406 15.17 11.67 -12.97
C VAL A 406 13.86 11.61 -13.76
N PHE A 407 12.96 10.68 -13.43
CA PHE A 407 11.62 10.64 -14.01
C PHE A 407 10.91 11.99 -13.86
N LEU A 408 10.89 12.56 -12.64
CA LEU A 408 10.20 13.83 -12.38
C LEU A 408 10.83 15.02 -13.11
N VAL A 409 12.17 15.10 -13.18
CA VAL A 409 12.87 16.14 -13.96
C VAL A 409 12.53 16.02 -15.45
N SER A 410 12.54 14.81 -15.99
CA SER A 410 12.19 14.56 -17.39
C SER A 410 10.71 14.81 -17.66
N TYR A 411 9.83 14.43 -16.74
CA TYR A 411 8.41 14.74 -16.77
C TYR A 411 8.17 16.26 -16.81
N GLN A 412 8.83 17.03 -15.94
CA GLN A 412 8.74 18.49 -15.91
C GLN A 412 9.21 19.11 -17.25
N LYS A 413 10.30 18.60 -17.83
CA LYS A 413 10.79 19.03 -19.15
C LYS A 413 9.75 18.76 -20.23
N HIS A 414 9.14 17.58 -20.25
CA HIS A 414 8.09 17.24 -21.20
C HIS A 414 6.82 18.08 -21.02
N LEU A 415 6.40 18.31 -19.77
CA LEU A 415 5.28 19.18 -19.45
C LEU A 415 5.52 20.61 -19.96
N ALA A 416 6.71 21.18 -19.70
CA ALA A 416 7.07 22.51 -20.19
C ALA A 416 6.85 22.66 -21.70
N LYS A 417 7.24 21.63 -22.48
CA LYS A 417 7.02 21.61 -23.93
C LYS A 417 5.54 21.57 -24.26
N ARG A 418 4.76 20.70 -23.61
CA ARG A 418 3.32 20.59 -23.90
C ARG A 418 2.59 21.88 -23.60
N LEU A 419 2.89 22.51 -22.47
CA LEU A 419 2.27 23.77 -22.06
C LEU A 419 2.58 24.95 -22.99
N LEU A 420 3.82 25.04 -23.49
CA LEU A 420 4.26 26.19 -24.30
C LEU A 420 4.12 25.97 -25.81
N LEU A 421 4.33 24.75 -26.27
CA LEU A 421 4.56 24.46 -27.70
C LEU A 421 3.47 23.58 -28.30
N HIS A 422 2.84 22.68 -27.54
CA HIS A 422 1.86 21.73 -28.07
C HIS A 422 0.46 21.96 -27.51
N HIS A 423 -0.50 21.14 -27.95
CA HIS A 423 -1.79 21.07 -27.30
C HIS A 423 -1.65 20.28 -25.99
N TYR A 424 -2.40 20.68 -24.97
CA TYR A 424 -2.49 19.98 -23.69
C TYR A 424 -3.94 19.94 -23.21
N ASP A 425 -4.27 18.92 -22.42
CA ASP A 425 -5.55 18.77 -21.73
C ASP A 425 -5.32 18.99 -20.23
N GLU A 426 -5.84 20.10 -19.70
CA GLU A 426 -5.66 20.49 -18.30
C GLU A 426 -6.15 19.41 -17.33
N ALA A 427 -7.30 18.80 -17.58
CA ALA A 427 -7.86 17.81 -16.66
C ALA A 427 -7.00 16.54 -16.60
N ARG A 428 -6.43 16.13 -17.74
CA ARG A 428 -5.52 14.97 -17.80
C ARG A 428 -4.16 15.26 -17.17
N GLU A 429 -3.61 16.45 -17.37
CA GLU A 429 -2.36 16.88 -16.73
C GLU A 429 -2.51 17.02 -15.21
N GLN A 430 -3.65 17.53 -14.74
CA GLN A 430 -3.94 17.63 -13.33
C GLN A 430 -4.07 16.24 -12.69
N ARG A 431 -4.83 15.34 -13.32
CA ARG A 431 -5.00 13.95 -12.87
C ARG A 431 -3.67 13.19 -12.80
N SER A 432 -2.81 13.33 -13.80
CA SER A 432 -1.49 12.66 -13.78
C SER A 432 -0.62 13.18 -12.64
N MET A 433 -0.61 14.49 -12.38
CA MET A 433 0.14 15.07 -11.26
C MET A 433 -0.42 14.64 -9.90
N GLU A 434 -1.74 14.50 -9.76
CA GLU A 434 -2.38 13.98 -8.54
C GLU A 434 -1.95 12.55 -8.25
N GLN A 435 -1.97 11.67 -9.26
CA GLN A 435 -1.52 10.28 -9.13
C GLN A 435 -0.02 10.19 -8.77
N LEU A 436 0.84 11.02 -9.37
CA LEU A 436 2.27 11.05 -9.04
C LEU A 436 2.55 11.56 -7.62
N VAL A 437 1.77 12.53 -7.13
CA VAL A 437 1.91 13.08 -5.77
C VAL A 437 1.52 12.06 -4.70
N GLN A 438 0.55 11.17 -4.97
CA GLN A 438 0.21 10.07 -4.06
C GLN A 438 1.38 9.11 -3.83
N ILE A 439 2.29 8.99 -4.79
CA ILE A 439 3.47 8.12 -4.69
C ILE A 439 4.66 8.85 -4.03
N LYS A 440 4.99 10.06 -4.50
CA LYS A 440 6.13 10.83 -3.98
C LYS A 440 5.82 12.33 -3.99
N GLN A 441 5.86 12.95 -2.81
CA GLN A 441 5.87 14.40 -2.72
C GLN A 441 7.25 14.93 -3.15
N SER A 442 7.26 15.82 -4.14
CA SER A 442 8.49 16.40 -4.68
C SER A 442 8.30 17.89 -5.00
N PRO A 443 9.30 18.75 -4.71
CA PRO A 443 9.29 20.15 -5.15
C PRO A 443 9.11 20.30 -6.66
N ILE A 444 9.55 19.30 -7.45
CA ILE A 444 9.39 19.31 -8.91
C ILE A 444 7.91 19.25 -9.30
N LEU A 445 7.10 18.42 -8.63
CA LEU A 445 5.67 18.33 -8.89
C LEU A 445 4.93 19.62 -8.50
N PHE A 446 5.40 20.31 -7.45
CA PHE A 446 4.91 21.64 -7.11
C PHE A 446 5.23 22.66 -8.22
N CYS A 447 6.44 22.59 -8.80
CA CYS A 447 6.80 23.40 -9.96
C CYS A 447 5.91 23.07 -11.17
N CYS A 448 5.67 21.79 -11.47
CA CYS A 448 4.77 21.36 -12.54
C CYS A 448 3.35 21.93 -12.37
N ARG A 449 2.78 21.84 -11.17
CA ARG A 449 1.46 22.44 -10.85
C ARG A 449 1.46 23.94 -11.04
N SER A 450 2.53 24.61 -10.61
CA SER A 450 2.69 26.06 -10.79
C SER A 450 2.80 26.45 -12.26
N MET A 451 3.52 25.66 -13.07
CA MET A 451 3.61 25.84 -14.53
C MET A 451 2.25 25.69 -15.20
N LEU A 452 1.51 24.63 -14.87
CA LEU A 452 0.16 24.38 -15.40
C LEU A 452 -0.78 25.54 -15.05
N LYS A 453 -0.87 25.90 -13.76
CA LYS A 453 -1.69 27.04 -13.30
C LYS A 453 -1.30 28.34 -13.99
N ALA A 454 -0.01 28.62 -14.12
CA ALA A 454 0.47 29.85 -14.75
C ALA A 454 0.12 29.91 -16.25
N THR A 455 0.11 28.76 -16.94
CA THR A 455 -0.25 28.63 -18.34
C THR A 455 -1.76 28.72 -18.56
N THR A 456 -2.57 27.99 -17.77
CA THR A 456 -4.04 28.04 -17.82
C THR A 456 -4.57 29.44 -17.54
N THR A 457 -4.06 30.12 -16.51
CA THR A 457 -4.46 31.50 -16.16
C THR A 457 -3.89 32.55 -17.12
N GLN A 458 -3.11 32.15 -18.13
CA GLN A 458 -2.40 33.01 -19.07
C GLN A 458 -1.45 34.03 -18.41
N SER A 459 -1.12 33.85 -17.12
CA SER A 459 -0.27 34.76 -16.34
C SER A 459 1.17 34.88 -16.84
N ILE A 460 1.64 33.89 -17.61
CA ILE A 460 2.97 33.91 -18.24
C ILE A 460 3.03 34.89 -19.42
N TYR A 461 1.91 35.19 -20.07
CA TYR A 461 1.90 36.01 -21.28
C TYR A 461 1.87 37.50 -20.92
N VAL A 462 2.76 38.26 -21.55
CA VAL A 462 2.93 39.70 -21.25
C VAL A 462 1.98 40.56 -22.11
N GLY A 463 1.32 39.96 -23.10
CA GLY A 463 0.36 40.60 -24.00
C GLY A 463 0.79 40.44 -25.45
N ALA A 464 -0.15 40.07 -26.32
CA ALA A 464 0.13 39.92 -27.74
C ALA A 464 0.30 41.30 -28.40
N SER A 465 1.38 41.48 -29.16
CA SER A 465 1.64 42.67 -29.96
C SER A 465 1.75 42.30 -31.44
N SER A 466 1.27 43.17 -32.31
CA SER A 466 1.43 43.02 -33.77
C SER A 466 2.23 44.20 -34.28
N VAL A 467 3.45 43.97 -34.74
CA VAL A 467 4.32 45.02 -35.29
C VAL A 467 4.81 44.56 -36.66
N ASN A 468 4.60 45.39 -37.69
CA ASN A 468 4.98 45.10 -39.08
C ASN A 468 4.42 43.77 -39.63
N GLY A 469 3.19 43.41 -39.24
CA GLY A 469 2.53 42.17 -39.65
C GLY A 469 3.00 40.91 -38.90
N VAL A 470 4.05 41.01 -38.07
CA VAL A 470 4.51 39.92 -37.20
C VAL A 470 3.76 39.99 -35.87
N LYS A 471 2.97 38.95 -35.59
CA LYS A 471 2.28 38.79 -34.30
C LYS A 471 3.22 38.08 -33.32
N VAL A 472 3.47 38.71 -32.18
CA VAL A 472 4.37 38.23 -31.14
C VAL A 472 3.59 38.07 -29.85
N ASN A 473 3.74 36.93 -29.19
CA ASN A 473 3.13 36.65 -27.89
C ASN A 473 4.21 36.23 -26.88
N PRO A 474 4.89 37.20 -26.23
CA PRO A 474 5.99 36.91 -25.34
C PRO A 474 5.50 36.28 -24.03
N ALA A 475 6.14 35.17 -23.64
CA ALA A 475 5.94 34.49 -22.36
C ALA A 475 7.13 34.71 -21.42
N LEU A 476 6.85 35.16 -20.20
CA LEU A 476 7.85 35.39 -19.16
C LEU A 476 7.90 34.20 -18.21
N LEU A 477 9.01 33.47 -18.24
CA LEU A 477 9.20 32.22 -17.48
C LEU A 477 10.18 32.43 -16.31
N SER A 478 9.84 31.94 -15.13
CA SER A 478 10.74 31.96 -13.96
C SER A 478 11.69 30.77 -13.99
N ARG A 479 13.01 31.02 -13.90
CA ARG A 479 14.06 29.99 -13.82
C ARG A 479 13.91 29.05 -12.62
N GLY A 480 13.24 29.48 -11.55
CA GLY A 480 13.02 28.65 -10.35
C GLY A 480 11.90 27.62 -10.51
N THR A 481 11.01 27.82 -11.50
CA THR A 481 9.84 26.96 -11.71
C THR A 481 9.93 26.19 -13.01
N TRP A 482 10.49 26.80 -14.05
CA TRP A 482 10.64 26.19 -15.37
C TRP A 482 12.02 25.54 -15.51
N PRO A 483 12.13 24.41 -16.25
CA PRO A 483 13.42 23.76 -16.46
C PRO A 483 14.40 24.72 -17.13
N SER A 484 15.62 24.82 -16.57
CA SER A 484 16.69 25.55 -17.23
C SER A 484 17.22 24.74 -18.41
N LEU A 485 17.23 25.34 -19.59
CA LEU A 485 17.78 24.74 -20.81
C LEU A 485 19.01 25.54 -21.26
N PRO A 486 20.07 24.86 -21.73
CA PRO A 486 21.23 25.55 -22.26
C PRO A 486 20.85 26.36 -23.51
N HIS A 487 21.34 27.60 -23.57
CA HIS A 487 21.26 28.44 -24.76
C HIS A 487 22.28 27.93 -25.77
N THR A 488 21.86 27.24 -26.82
CA THR A 488 22.78 26.76 -27.86
C THR A 488 22.79 27.62 -29.11
N LEU A 489 21.84 28.53 -29.28
CA LEU A 489 21.76 29.38 -30.47
C LEU A 489 22.45 30.71 -30.25
N ALA A 490 23.58 30.90 -30.93
CA ALA A 490 24.16 32.22 -31.12
C ALA A 490 23.25 33.06 -32.02
N SER A 491 23.19 34.36 -31.76
CA SER A 491 22.28 35.30 -32.43
C SER A 491 22.53 35.49 -33.94
N SER A 492 23.55 34.84 -34.52
CA SER A 492 24.04 35.10 -35.88
C SER A 492 23.10 34.66 -37.01
N GLY A 493 22.12 33.79 -36.74
CA GLY A 493 21.20 33.25 -37.75
C GLY A 493 19.78 33.83 -37.73
N VAL A 494 19.52 34.88 -36.93
CA VAL A 494 18.18 35.44 -36.74
C VAL A 494 18.01 36.68 -37.62
N SER A 495 16.96 36.75 -38.44
CA SER A 495 16.67 37.96 -39.21
C SER A 495 16.46 39.18 -38.33
N ASP A 496 16.91 40.34 -38.81
CA ASP A 496 16.80 41.62 -38.10
C ASP A 496 15.36 41.95 -37.67
N SER A 497 14.38 41.54 -38.47
CA SER A 497 12.96 41.73 -38.17
C SER A 497 12.56 41.01 -36.88
N VAL A 498 12.99 39.76 -36.72
CA VAL A 498 12.73 38.92 -35.53
C VAL A 498 13.57 39.40 -34.34
N LEU A 499 14.83 39.76 -34.56
CA LEU A 499 15.72 40.28 -33.52
C LEU A 499 15.11 41.53 -32.84
N ARG A 500 14.61 42.48 -33.63
CA ARG A 500 13.93 43.68 -33.11
C ARG A 500 12.69 43.36 -32.28
N GLN A 501 11.94 42.31 -32.65
CA GLN A 501 10.80 41.85 -31.86
C GLN A 501 11.23 41.24 -30.52
N ILE A 502 12.30 40.44 -30.52
CA ILE A 502 12.86 39.85 -29.29
C ILE A 502 13.32 40.96 -28.35
N GLU A 503 14.07 41.94 -28.85
CA GLU A 503 14.53 43.09 -28.05
C GLU A 503 13.38 43.96 -27.55
N GLY A 504 12.34 44.15 -28.37
CA GLY A 504 11.11 44.84 -27.98
C GLY A 504 10.40 44.13 -26.82
N ALA A 505 10.23 42.82 -26.93
CA ALA A 505 9.65 41.99 -25.88
C ALA A 505 10.50 42.00 -24.59
N GLN A 506 11.83 41.91 -24.71
CA GLN A 506 12.75 41.99 -23.57
C GLN A 506 12.63 43.33 -22.81
N ARG A 507 12.49 44.44 -23.54
CA ARG A 507 12.25 45.76 -22.94
C ARG A 507 10.93 45.80 -22.18
N ILE A 508 9.84 45.29 -22.75
CA ILE A 508 8.53 45.22 -22.09
C ILE A 508 8.59 44.34 -20.83
N CYS A 509 9.29 43.21 -20.88
CA CYS A 509 9.47 42.34 -19.70
C CYS A 509 10.30 43.02 -18.60
N SER A 510 11.35 43.76 -18.98
CA SER A 510 12.25 44.45 -18.05
C SER A 510 11.56 45.60 -17.32
N THR A 511 10.62 46.30 -17.96
CA THR A 511 9.83 47.35 -17.31
C THR A 511 8.81 46.77 -16.32
N ARG A 512 8.26 45.58 -16.58
CA ARG A 512 7.33 44.92 -15.64
C ARG A 512 8.02 44.27 -14.44
N ARG A 513 9.29 43.88 -14.57
CA ARG A 513 10.05 43.18 -13.51
C ARG A 513 11.37 43.89 -13.23
N HIS A 514 11.31 44.96 -12.47
CA HIS A 514 12.50 45.69 -12.04
C HIS A 514 13.49 44.79 -11.29
N GLY A 515 14.78 44.92 -11.64
CA GLY A 515 15.89 44.23 -10.98
C GLY A 515 16.13 42.78 -11.42
N GLN A 516 15.35 42.24 -12.36
CA GLN A 516 15.54 40.87 -12.86
C GLN A 516 16.29 40.86 -14.20
N ARG A 517 17.22 39.92 -14.37
CA ARG A 517 17.87 39.66 -15.66
C ARG A 517 16.92 38.86 -16.56
N ILE A 518 16.49 39.47 -17.65
CA ILE A 518 15.66 38.82 -18.67
C ILE A 518 16.57 38.24 -19.75
N GLU A 519 16.41 36.97 -20.06
CA GLU A 519 17.16 36.28 -21.12
C GLU A 519 16.19 35.61 -22.09
N PHE A 520 16.49 35.69 -23.39
CA PHE A 520 15.72 35.00 -24.42
C PHE A 520 16.01 33.50 -24.40
N SER A 521 15.00 32.66 -24.60
CA SER A 521 15.13 31.19 -24.59
C SER A 521 14.64 30.62 -25.91
N ALA A 522 15.57 30.40 -26.85
CA ALA A 522 15.28 29.80 -28.15
C ALA A 522 14.60 28.41 -28.06
N PRO A 523 14.98 27.50 -27.13
CA PRO A 523 14.33 26.19 -27.03
C PRO A 523 12.85 26.22 -26.63
N TYR A 524 12.37 27.31 -26.03
CA TYR A 524 10.96 27.50 -25.66
C TYR A 524 10.21 28.41 -26.63
N SER A 525 10.81 28.69 -27.79
CA SER A 525 10.26 29.59 -28.79
C SER A 525 9.82 28.79 -30.01
N SER A 526 8.62 29.12 -30.51
CA SER A 526 8.06 28.58 -31.75
C SER A 526 7.51 29.72 -32.62
N ALA A 527 7.44 29.47 -33.92
CA ALA A 527 6.83 30.39 -34.87
C ALA A 527 5.81 29.66 -35.74
N VAL A 528 4.87 30.43 -36.29
CA VAL A 528 4.00 29.97 -37.38
C VAL A 528 4.42 30.76 -38.61
N ILE A 529 5.00 30.06 -39.59
CA ILE A 529 5.51 30.64 -40.83
C ILE A 529 4.48 30.39 -41.94
N ARG A 530 4.25 31.41 -42.76
CA ARG A 530 3.51 31.27 -44.01
C ARG A 530 4.51 30.96 -45.13
N MET A 531 4.46 29.74 -45.66
CA MET A 531 5.27 29.30 -46.80
C MET A 531 4.45 29.48 -48.09
N LEU A 532 5.04 30.13 -49.10
CA LEU A 532 4.49 30.17 -50.47
C LEU A 532 5.02 28.95 -51.23
N ARG A 533 4.14 28.19 -51.87
CA ARG A 533 4.55 27.00 -52.63
C ARG A 533 5.41 27.36 -53.85
N PRO A 534 6.47 26.60 -54.15
CA PRO A 534 7.31 26.86 -55.32
C PRO A 534 6.51 26.74 -56.63
N ALA A 535 6.93 27.48 -57.67
CA ALA A 535 6.24 27.61 -58.97
C ALA A 535 6.15 26.33 -59.84
N GLY A 536 6.31 25.14 -59.27
CA GLY A 536 6.17 23.83 -59.95
C GLY A 536 5.25 22.84 -59.20
N SER A 537 4.61 23.27 -58.11
CA SER A 537 3.58 22.52 -57.41
C SER A 537 2.24 22.61 -58.15
N THR A 538 1.39 21.58 -58.07
CA THR A 538 0.01 21.58 -58.60
C THR A 538 -0.86 22.71 -58.04
N ALA A 539 -0.41 23.34 -56.95
CA ALA A 539 -1.04 24.45 -56.24
C ALA A 539 -0.07 25.66 -56.11
N ALA A 540 0.67 25.97 -57.18
CA ALA A 540 1.59 27.10 -57.21
C ALA A 540 0.85 28.42 -56.91
N GLY A 541 1.34 29.17 -55.92
CA GLY A 541 0.72 30.42 -55.43
C GLY A 541 -0.05 30.28 -54.11
N ASP A 542 -0.38 29.05 -53.69
CA ASP A 542 -1.07 28.83 -52.42
C ASP A 542 -0.10 28.89 -51.22
N SER A 543 -0.63 29.35 -50.10
CA SER A 543 0.14 29.48 -48.85
C SER A 543 -0.21 28.40 -47.85
N VAL A 544 0.83 27.76 -47.29
CA VAL A 544 0.71 26.78 -46.20
C VAL A 544 1.23 27.42 -44.91
N GLN A 545 0.61 27.09 -43.77
CA GLN A 545 1.11 27.50 -42.46
C GLN A 545 1.92 26.38 -41.82
N LEU A 546 3.17 26.66 -41.48
CA LEU A 546 4.08 25.73 -40.81
C LEU A 546 4.29 26.18 -39.38
N LYS A 547 3.95 25.34 -38.41
CA LYS A 547 4.35 25.53 -37.01
C LYS A 547 5.71 24.90 -36.79
N VAL A 548 6.69 25.73 -36.45
CA VAL A 548 8.12 25.38 -36.42
C VAL A 548 8.76 25.81 -35.10
N SER A 549 9.84 25.12 -34.72
CA SER A 549 10.72 25.58 -33.65
C SER A 549 11.52 26.81 -34.08
N PHE A 550 12.09 27.54 -33.13
CA PHE A 550 12.93 28.70 -33.44
C PHE A 550 14.12 28.37 -34.35
N LEU A 551 14.79 27.23 -34.13
CA LEU A 551 15.88 26.78 -35.02
C LEU A 551 15.38 26.48 -36.44
N GLN A 552 14.24 25.78 -36.56
CA GLN A 552 13.63 25.52 -37.86
C GLN A 552 13.22 26.81 -38.58
N MET A 553 12.77 27.83 -37.86
CA MET A 553 12.51 29.15 -38.43
C MET A 553 13.78 29.76 -39.01
N CYS A 554 14.91 29.75 -38.29
CA CYS A 554 16.19 30.23 -38.81
C CYS A 554 16.66 29.44 -40.04
N ILE A 555 16.46 28.12 -40.06
CA ILE A 555 16.76 27.28 -41.23
C ILE A 555 15.90 27.70 -42.42
N ILE A 556 14.59 27.82 -42.24
CA ILE A 556 13.65 28.19 -43.32
C ILE A 556 13.96 29.60 -43.84
N ASP A 557 14.29 30.53 -42.95
CA ASP A 557 14.63 31.91 -43.32
C ASP A 557 15.88 32.00 -44.20
N HIS A 558 16.84 31.06 -44.04
CA HIS A 558 18.00 30.95 -44.92
C HIS A 558 17.60 30.68 -46.39
N PHE A 559 16.50 29.96 -46.62
CA PHE A 559 15.98 29.66 -47.95
C PHE A 559 15.14 30.78 -48.56
N ASN A 560 14.94 31.91 -47.86
CA ASN A 560 14.41 33.13 -48.48
C ASN A 560 15.44 33.80 -49.42
N ALA A 561 16.74 33.55 -49.20
CA ALA A 561 17.84 34.13 -49.98
C ALA A 561 18.55 33.13 -50.90
N LYS A 562 18.58 31.84 -50.53
CA LYS A 562 19.20 30.76 -51.31
C LYS A 562 18.18 29.71 -51.71
N SER A 563 18.27 29.18 -52.94
CA SER A 563 17.45 28.06 -53.40
C SER A 563 17.98 26.69 -52.93
N GLN A 564 19.28 26.59 -52.68
CA GLN A 564 19.98 25.40 -52.22
C GLN A 564 21.21 25.77 -51.38
N CYS A 565 21.55 24.94 -50.39
CA CYS A 565 22.78 25.05 -49.60
C CYS A 565 23.25 23.66 -49.15
N THR A 566 24.53 23.53 -48.79
CA THR A 566 25.03 22.30 -48.16
C THR A 566 24.67 22.26 -46.67
N VAL A 567 24.59 21.08 -46.07
CA VAL A 567 24.37 20.94 -44.61
C VAL A 567 25.48 21.65 -43.83
N GLN A 568 26.73 21.58 -44.30
CA GLN A 568 27.85 22.29 -43.68
C GLN A 568 27.67 23.82 -43.70
N GLU A 569 27.32 24.40 -44.87
CA GLU A 569 27.04 25.85 -44.98
C GLU A 569 25.93 26.30 -44.02
N LEU A 570 24.89 25.47 -43.86
CA LEU A 570 23.78 25.75 -42.97
C LEU A 570 24.23 25.71 -41.50
N CYS A 571 25.04 24.73 -41.11
CA CYS A 571 25.58 24.62 -39.75
C CYS A 571 26.49 25.79 -39.41
N GLU A 572 27.37 26.18 -40.33
CA GLU A 572 28.28 27.32 -40.17
C GLU A 572 27.52 28.65 -40.09
N SER A 573 26.52 28.85 -40.96
CA SER A 573 25.70 30.08 -40.95
C SER A 573 24.89 30.23 -39.66
N LEU A 574 24.37 29.13 -39.12
CA LEU A 574 23.53 29.15 -37.91
C LEU A 574 24.34 28.95 -36.62
N GLN A 575 25.64 28.66 -36.72
CA GLN A 575 26.51 28.31 -35.59
C GLN A 575 25.96 27.18 -34.70
N VAL A 576 25.40 26.15 -35.35
CA VAL A 576 24.86 24.96 -34.66
C VAL A 576 25.68 23.72 -34.96
N SER A 577 25.64 22.75 -34.05
CA SER A 577 26.25 21.44 -34.33
C SER A 577 25.50 20.72 -35.45
N GLU A 578 26.21 19.90 -36.23
CA GLU A 578 25.62 19.08 -37.31
C GLU A 578 24.44 18.26 -36.83
N VAL A 579 24.49 17.78 -35.58
CA VAL A 579 23.45 16.93 -35.04
C VAL A 579 22.23 17.72 -34.56
N GLU A 580 22.41 18.95 -34.06
CA GLU A 580 21.27 19.85 -33.81
C GLU A 580 20.60 20.26 -35.13
N CYS A 581 21.41 20.53 -36.16
CA CYS A 581 20.94 20.82 -37.51
C CYS A 581 20.11 19.64 -38.05
N ALA A 582 20.63 18.41 -37.93
CA ALA A 582 19.94 17.19 -38.31
C ALA A 582 18.58 17.03 -37.66
N PHE A 583 18.55 17.25 -36.36
CA PHE A 583 17.35 17.11 -35.58
C PHE A 583 16.26 18.11 -35.99
N ALA A 584 16.65 19.34 -36.34
CA ALA A 584 15.72 20.36 -36.83
C ALA A 584 15.32 20.14 -38.31
N LEU A 585 16.23 19.64 -39.14
CA LEU A 585 16.01 19.38 -40.57
C LEU A 585 15.11 18.17 -40.83
N ASN A 586 15.28 17.07 -40.08
CA ASN A 586 14.56 15.82 -40.34
C ASN A 586 13.04 15.99 -40.43
N PRO A 587 12.35 16.67 -39.48
CA PRO A 587 10.92 16.92 -39.60
C PRO A 587 10.53 17.75 -40.83
N LEU A 588 11.37 18.70 -41.24
CA LEU A 588 11.13 19.53 -42.44
C LEU A 588 11.27 18.69 -43.71
N VAL A 589 12.23 17.77 -43.75
CA VAL A 589 12.43 16.84 -44.86
C VAL A 589 11.31 15.81 -44.92
N SER A 590 10.92 15.22 -43.78
CA SER A 590 9.80 14.27 -43.70
C SER A 590 8.47 14.90 -44.10
N ALA A 591 8.26 16.19 -43.78
CA ALA A 591 7.09 16.95 -44.21
C ALA A 591 7.18 17.46 -45.66
N THR A 592 8.23 17.11 -46.41
CA THR A 592 8.49 17.56 -47.80
C THR A 592 8.61 19.07 -47.97
N VAL A 593 8.87 19.80 -46.88
CA VAL A 593 9.14 21.25 -46.90
C VAL A 593 10.53 21.52 -47.46
N LEU A 594 11.50 20.69 -47.08
CA LEU A 594 12.85 20.67 -47.63
C LEU A 594 13.13 19.31 -48.26
N LYS A 595 14.07 19.26 -49.20
CA LYS A 595 14.55 18.04 -49.86
C LYS A 595 16.04 17.90 -49.61
N LEU A 596 16.46 16.70 -49.23
CA LEU A 596 17.87 16.34 -49.04
C LEU A 596 18.32 15.49 -50.23
N SER A 597 19.52 15.76 -50.78
CA SER A 597 20.06 15.05 -51.95
C SER A 597 20.50 13.61 -51.67
N GLY A 598 20.50 13.16 -50.41
CA GLY A 598 20.96 11.84 -49.99
C GLY A 598 20.79 11.62 -48.49
N ALA A 599 21.62 10.77 -47.91
CA ALA A 599 21.73 10.63 -46.45
C ALA A 599 22.21 11.95 -45.81
N MET A 600 21.99 12.11 -44.52
CA MET A 600 22.42 13.31 -43.81
C MET A 600 23.93 13.31 -43.59
N GLU A 601 24.65 13.90 -44.54
CA GLU A 601 26.09 14.12 -44.49
C GLU A 601 26.40 15.61 -44.70
N PRO A 602 27.57 16.10 -44.24
CA PRO A 602 27.94 17.52 -44.37
C PRO A 602 27.91 18.03 -45.81
N SER A 603 28.20 17.16 -46.78
CA SER A 603 28.21 17.44 -48.23
C SER A 603 26.82 17.39 -48.88
N SER A 604 25.80 16.92 -48.18
CA SER A 604 24.45 16.79 -48.74
C SER A 604 23.84 18.15 -49.01
N ILE A 605 23.19 18.28 -50.18
CA ILE A 605 22.52 19.49 -50.61
C ILE A 605 21.10 19.48 -50.05
N VAL A 606 20.74 20.54 -49.34
CA VAL A 606 19.39 20.84 -48.89
C VAL A 606 18.78 21.84 -49.87
N SER A 607 17.61 21.53 -50.42
CA SER A 607 16.85 22.39 -51.34
C SER A 607 15.38 22.49 -50.94
N LEU A 608 14.64 23.40 -51.57
CA LEU A 608 13.19 23.55 -51.35
C LEU A 608 12.42 22.31 -51.82
N GLY A 609 11.57 21.76 -50.97
CA GLY A 609 10.69 20.63 -51.28
C GLY A 609 9.30 21.06 -51.81
N PRO A 610 8.53 20.12 -52.39
CA PRO A 610 7.24 20.42 -53.01
C PRO A 610 6.10 20.72 -52.01
N CYS A 611 6.19 20.25 -50.77
CA CYS A 611 5.17 20.40 -49.71
C CYS A 611 3.75 19.96 -50.14
N ASP A 612 3.52 18.65 -50.21
CA ASP A 612 2.27 18.03 -50.76
C ASP A 612 1.05 18.08 -49.80
N SER A 613 1.04 19.00 -48.86
CA SER A 613 0.00 19.13 -47.83
C SER A 613 -1.35 19.65 -48.35
N SER A 614 -2.43 19.49 -47.60
CA SER A 614 -3.73 20.11 -47.88
C SER A 614 -3.71 21.62 -47.63
N ILE A 615 -4.47 22.37 -48.43
CA ILE A 615 -4.63 23.82 -48.29
C ILE A 615 -5.44 24.11 -47.01
N GLY A 616 -4.96 25.05 -46.18
CA GLY A 616 -5.66 25.51 -44.97
C GLY A 616 -5.20 24.86 -43.67
N ASP A 617 -4.44 23.77 -43.73
CA ASP A 617 -3.93 23.09 -42.53
C ASP A 617 -2.66 23.78 -41.99
N VAL A 618 -2.59 23.89 -40.66
CA VAL A 618 -1.35 24.26 -39.95
C VAL A 618 -0.55 22.98 -39.73
N ILE A 619 0.50 22.79 -40.52
CA ILE A 619 1.35 21.62 -40.39
C ILE A 619 2.31 21.84 -39.22
N ASN A 620 2.18 21.02 -38.19
CA ASN A 620 3.11 21.04 -37.08
C ASN A 620 4.34 20.19 -37.41
N VAL A 621 5.40 20.84 -37.87
CA VAL A 621 6.70 20.23 -38.19
C VAL A 621 7.69 20.35 -37.03
N MET A 622 7.24 20.77 -35.84
CA MET A 622 8.12 20.84 -34.69
C MET A 622 8.53 19.44 -34.25
N PRO A 623 9.83 19.20 -34.01
CA PRO A 623 10.28 17.93 -33.50
C PRO A 623 9.80 17.71 -32.05
N LEU A 624 9.15 16.56 -31.81
CA LEU A 624 8.61 16.17 -30.52
C LEU A 624 9.69 16.06 -29.42
N GLU A 625 10.96 15.81 -29.80
CA GLU A 625 12.03 15.47 -28.88
C GLU A 625 13.16 16.51 -28.72
N PHE A 626 12.95 17.79 -29.09
CA PHE A 626 14.01 18.84 -29.15
C PHE A 626 14.95 18.98 -27.93
N HIS A 627 14.59 18.43 -26.78
CA HIS A 627 15.33 18.57 -25.53
C HIS A 627 16.05 17.30 -25.06
N SER A 628 15.70 16.11 -25.56
CA SER A 628 16.51 14.91 -25.26
C SER A 628 17.88 15.06 -25.90
N PHE A 629 17.94 15.75 -27.04
CA PHE A 629 19.15 15.91 -27.82
C PHE A 629 20.03 17.10 -27.38
N ALA A 630 19.46 18.30 -27.18
CA ALA A 630 20.23 19.43 -26.63
C ALA A 630 20.87 19.08 -25.28
N HIS A 631 20.18 18.25 -24.46
CA HIS A 631 20.76 17.74 -23.23
C HIS A 631 21.77 16.61 -23.45
N ARG A 632 21.67 15.77 -24.49
CA ARG A 632 22.66 14.71 -24.79
C ARG A 632 23.94 15.24 -25.45
N VAL A 633 23.84 16.24 -26.34
CA VAL A 633 25.01 16.89 -26.95
C VAL A 633 25.73 17.74 -25.94
N VAL A 634 24.98 18.52 -25.15
CA VAL A 634 25.58 19.28 -24.06
C VAL A 634 26.07 18.34 -22.97
N VAL A 635 25.38 17.25 -22.61
CA VAL A 635 25.98 16.32 -21.63
C VAL A 635 27.22 15.63 -22.18
N LYS A 636 27.35 15.31 -23.48
CA LYS A 636 28.63 14.78 -23.99
C LYS A 636 29.74 15.83 -24.07
N SER A 637 29.45 17.06 -24.52
CA SER A 637 30.44 18.13 -24.63
C SER A 637 30.76 18.79 -23.29
N HIS A 638 29.77 18.88 -22.41
CA HIS A 638 29.91 19.28 -21.03
C HIS A 638 30.56 18.12 -20.26
N GLU A 639 30.20 16.85 -20.35
CA GLU A 639 30.99 15.76 -19.70
C GLU A 639 32.46 15.82 -20.14
N GLN A 640 32.78 16.07 -21.41
CA GLN A 640 34.15 16.31 -21.86
C GLN A 640 34.81 17.60 -21.30
N ARG A 641 34.05 18.67 -21.02
CA ARG A 641 34.55 19.94 -20.43
C ARG A 641 34.43 20.06 -18.89
N THR A 642 33.54 19.29 -18.27
CA THR A 642 33.31 19.19 -16.81
C THR A 642 34.10 18.03 -16.20
N LEU A 643 34.56 17.06 -17.00
CA LEU A 643 35.65 16.16 -16.57
C LEU A 643 36.96 16.93 -16.30
N GLN A 644 37.08 18.18 -16.77
CA GLN A 644 38.18 19.09 -16.44
C GLN A 644 37.81 20.24 -15.47
N SER A 645 36.53 20.37 -15.09
CA SER A 645 36.12 21.34 -14.06
C SER A 645 35.06 20.71 -13.16
N ALA A 646 35.45 20.32 -11.95
CA ALA A 646 34.53 19.77 -10.96
C ALA A 646 33.32 20.72 -10.79
N ALA A 647 32.13 20.23 -11.16
CA ALA A 647 30.88 20.96 -11.00
C ALA A 647 30.68 21.26 -9.50
N LYS A 648 31.03 22.48 -9.10
CA LYS A 648 30.95 22.96 -7.73
C LYS A 648 29.51 22.91 -7.24
N ALA A 649 29.29 22.31 -6.07
CA ALA A 649 27.97 22.33 -5.44
C ALA A 649 27.54 23.78 -5.17
N ASN A 650 26.27 24.11 -5.39
CA ASN A 650 25.76 25.46 -5.09
C ASN A 650 25.97 25.74 -3.59
N PRO A 651 26.79 26.76 -3.22
CA PRO A 651 27.14 27.02 -1.83
C PRO A 651 25.91 27.31 -0.96
N GLN A 652 24.87 27.94 -1.50
CA GLN A 652 23.63 28.20 -0.76
C GLN A 652 22.87 26.92 -0.42
N ARG A 653 22.88 25.94 -1.33
CA ARG A 653 22.25 24.63 -1.08
C ARG A 653 23.05 23.83 -0.04
N MET A 654 24.37 23.98 -0.05
CA MET A 654 25.22 23.37 0.98
C MET A 654 24.95 24.03 2.33
N GLU A 655 24.89 25.36 2.38
CA GLU A 655 24.55 26.12 3.58
C GLU A 655 23.20 25.67 4.16
N SER A 656 22.15 25.61 3.34
CA SER A 656 20.81 25.19 3.80
C SER A 656 20.79 23.75 4.31
N GLN A 657 21.49 22.84 3.63
CA GLN A 657 21.50 21.43 4.02
C GLN A 657 22.30 21.22 5.31
N VAL A 658 23.43 21.91 5.49
CA VAL A 658 24.19 21.89 6.75
C VAL A 658 23.33 22.39 7.91
N VAL A 659 22.67 23.54 7.75
CA VAL A 659 21.80 24.11 8.79
C VAL A 659 20.63 23.17 9.09
N HIS A 660 19.98 22.62 8.07
CA HIS A 660 18.87 21.68 8.24
C HIS A 660 19.30 20.41 8.97
N THR A 661 20.42 19.80 8.57
CA THR A 661 20.96 18.60 9.22
C THR A 661 21.32 18.87 10.67
N LEU A 662 21.96 20.01 10.96
CA LEU A 662 22.36 20.36 12.32
C LEU A 662 21.17 20.76 13.19
N LYS A 663 20.12 21.39 12.63
CA LYS A 663 18.84 21.60 13.33
C LYS A 663 18.17 20.27 13.72
N GLN A 664 18.21 19.28 12.84
CA GLN A 664 17.55 17.98 13.10
C GLN A 664 18.36 17.06 14.02
N SER A 665 19.69 17.02 13.87
CA SER A 665 20.54 16.06 14.57
C SER A 665 21.35 16.66 15.74
N GLY A 666 21.25 17.97 15.95
CA GLY A 666 21.89 18.71 17.05
C GLY A 666 23.38 18.98 16.82
N SER A 667 24.19 17.92 16.76
CA SER A 667 25.65 18.03 16.58
C SER A 667 26.19 16.96 15.63
N LYS A 668 27.10 17.36 14.73
CA LYS A 668 27.77 16.45 13.79
C LYS A 668 29.23 16.81 13.57
N THR A 669 30.06 15.82 13.29
CA THR A 669 31.46 16.05 12.88
C THR A 669 31.53 16.50 11.42
N ALA A 670 32.66 17.06 11.00
CA ALA A 670 32.89 17.43 9.60
C ALA A 670 32.75 16.23 8.65
N GLU A 671 33.17 15.04 9.08
CA GLU A 671 33.12 13.82 8.29
C GLU A 671 31.68 13.31 8.14
N GLU A 672 30.89 13.35 9.21
CA GLU A 672 29.46 13.00 9.16
C GLU A 672 28.69 13.96 8.26
N LEU A 673 28.94 15.26 8.36
CA LEU A 673 28.34 16.26 7.48
C LEU A 673 28.74 16.03 6.02
N MET A 674 30.01 15.70 5.76
CA MET A 674 30.47 15.43 4.40
C MET A 674 29.83 14.18 3.82
N LYS A 675 29.68 13.12 4.61
CA LYS A 675 28.98 11.89 4.20
C LYS A 675 27.51 12.18 3.91
N PHE A 676 26.85 12.94 4.78
CA PHE A 676 25.46 13.35 4.60
C PHE A 676 25.26 14.26 3.38
N LEU A 677 26.12 15.26 3.19
CA LEU A 677 26.03 16.18 2.07
C LEU A 677 26.35 15.50 0.74
N THR A 678 27.37 14.64 0.69
CA THR A 678 27.68 13.86 -0.51
C THR A 678 26.51 12.95 -0.88
N SER A 679 25.85 12.36 0.11
CA SER A 679 24.61 11.59 -0.09
C SER A 679 23.46 12.47 -0.58
N ALA A 680 23.24 13.64 0.03
CA ALA A 680 22.13 14.53 -0.28
C ALA A 680 22.31 15.33 -1.58
N MET A 681 23.54 15.45 -2.09
CA MET A 681 23.89 16.25 -3.26
C MET A 681 24.29 15.43 -4.48
N GLN A 682 24.24 14.10 -4.43
CA GLN A 682 24.52 13.25 -5.59
C GLN A 682 23.73 13.72 -6.83
N PRO A 683 24.37 13.80 -8.01
CA PRO A 683 25.71 13.28 -8.33
C PRO A 683 26.89 14.23 -8.01
N LEU A 684 26.66 15.40 -7.42
CA LEU A 684 27.71 16.37 -7.13
C LEU A 684 28.55 15.89 -5.94
N ILE A 685 29.86 15.84 -6.11
CA ILE A 685 30.81 15.54 -5.03
C ILE A 685 31.11 16.83 -4.29
N VAL A 686 30.75 16.88 -3.01
CA VAL A 686 31.09 18.01 -2.15
C VAL A 686 32.55 17.92 -1.77
N SER A 687 33.37 18.87 -2.23
CA SER A 687 34.79 18.89 -1.86
C SER A 687 34.98 19.32 -0.40
N ARG A 688 35.99 18.77 0.27
CA ARG A 688 36.34 19.15 1.66
C ARG A 688 36.62 20.66 1.79
N GLY A 689 37.19 21.28 0.76
CA GLY A 689 37.46 22.71 0.71
C GLY A 689 36.18 23.58 0.59
N GLU A 690 35.15 23.09 -0.10
CA GLU A 690 33.85 23.77 -0.16
C GLU A 690 33.09 23.62 1.16
N LEU A 691 33.10 22.44 1.76
CA LEU A 691 32.48 22.23 3.07
C LEU A 691 33.12 23.14 4.13
N LYS A 692 34.46 23.23 4.14
CA LYS A 692 35.17 24.14 5.05
C LYS A 692 34.73 25.60 4.87
N ARG A 693 34.65 26.09 3.62
CA ARG A 693 34.18 27.45 3.31
C ARG A 693 32.73 27.69 3.73
N VAL A 694 31.85 26.71 3.52
CA VAL A 694 30.44 26.80 3.94
C VAL A 694 30.32 26.82 5.46
N LEU A 695 31.07 25.98 6.18
CA LEU A 695 31.08 25.97 7.64
C LEU A 695 31.63 27.27 8.20
N GLU A 696 32.72 27.81 7.63
CA GLU A 696 33.28 29.12 8.03
C GLU A 696 32.27 30.25 7.83
N LYS A 697 31.62 30.32 6.66
CA LYS A 697 30.55 31.30 6.43
C LYS A 697 29.37 31.17 7.39
N LEU A 698 28.95 29.95 7.70
CA LEU A 698 27.84 29.72 8.62
C LEU A 698 28.22 30.08 10.07
N ILE A 699 29.48 29.89 10.46
CA ILE A 699 30.01 30.33 11.76
C ILE A 699 30.11 31.86 11.80
N GLU A 700 30.63 32.50 10.76
CA GLU A 700 30.69 33.97 10.64
C GLU A 700 29.31 34.62 10.70
N ARG A 701 28.28 33.94 10.17
CA ARG A 701 26.88 34.38 10.25
C ARG A 701 26.20 34.06 11.59
N GLY A 702 26.90 33.42 12.53
CA GLY A 702 26.35 33.05 13.83
C GLY A 702 25.32 31.93 13.79
N LEU A 703 25.23 31.15 12.70
CA LEU A 703 24.29 30.03 12.56
C LEU A 703 24.84 28.72 13.13
N LEU A 704 26.17 28.62 13.28
CA LEU A 704 26.85 27.44 13.79
C LEU A 704 27.91 27.82 14.83
N VAL A 705 28.09 26.98 15.84
CA VAL A 705 29.20 27.07 16.81
C VAL A 705 30.10 25.85 16.64
N ARG A 706 31.41 26.05 16.78
CA ARG A 706 32.37 24.94 16.93
C ARG A 706 32.39 24.54 18.40
N ASP A 707 31.97 23.31 18.68
CA ASP A 707 32.21 22.71 19.97
C ASP A 707 33.61 22.10 19.96
N ASP A 708 34.56 22.86 20.52
CA ASP A 708 35.98 22.48 20.59
C ASP A 708 36.21 21.21 21.43
N SER A 709 35.29 20.88 22.35
CA SER A 709 35.42 19.70 23.20
C SER A 709 35.22 18.38 22.43
N GLN A 710 34.34 18.38 21.42
CA GLN A 710 34.01 17.18 20.64
C GLN A 710 34.41 17.24 19.16
N ARG A 711 35.05 18.33 18.70
CA ARG A 711 35.32 18.59 17.27
C ARG A 711 34.05 18.48 16.40
N LYS A 712 32.93 18.96 16.95
CA LYS A 712 31.61 18.93 16.31
C LYS A 712 31.15 20.34 15.98
N PHE A 713 30.27 20.44 14.99
CA PHE A 713 29.53 21.66 14.68
C PHE A 713 28.14 21.51 15.27
N VAL A 714 27.69 22.55 15.97
CA VAL A 714 26.37 22.61 16.62
C VAL A 714 25.60 23.79 16.02
N TYR A 715 24.30 23.61 15.81
CA TYR A 715 23.44 24.70 15.38
C TYR A 715 23.30 25.76 16.49
N SER A 716 23.59 27.03 16.16
CA SER A 716 23.30 28.17 17.03
C SER A 716 21.91 28.69 16.67
N PRO A 717 20.95 28.69 17.60
CA PRO A 717 19.59 29.18 17.39
C PRO A 717 19.50 30.52 16.68
#